data_AF-D9XKS6-F1
#
_entry.id   AF-D9XKS6-F1
#
_cell.length_a   1.000
_cell.length_b   1.000
_cell.length_c   1.000
_cell.angle_alpha   90.00
_cell.angle_beta   90.00
_cell.angle_gamma   90.00
#
_symmetry.space_group_name_H-M   'P 1'
#
loop_
_entity.id
_entity.type
_entity.pdbx_description
1 polymer ?
#
loop_
_entity_poly.entity_id
_entity_poly.type
_entity_poly.pdbx_seq_one_letter_code
_entity_poly.pdbx_strand_id
1 'polypeptide(L)'
;GAADRHPGDRARRRPGGRRRARGGTVVTAGAGSLLRRIADGTHSGPFALLHRPESGAPDRIDVLAGPVDEYETLAGLPLDEPGGDDGFELLALVPHRQIGERGFDHVDDGTPLAGLRITAQESVPLDEVLAALPRSADHPLALRDGGFELDDRRYADTVRRVLDEEIASGAGANFVLRRDYSARLAGWSVPAALAYYGRLLRRTSGQHWTFLVHLGDRTLVGASPERHVSLDEGRAVMNPISGTYRYPEEGPEAEGLLEFLADDKETNELFMVVDEELKMMSAVCADGGRVLGPRLRMMAHIAHTEYFIEGRTALDPREILRRTLLAPTVTGSPLESACSVIARFEPEGRGYYSGVAALVGRRAGERTMDSAILIRTMDIDRAGALRLGVGATLVRDSDPMAEAAETRAKAAGLLAAVAGAADEDVSPPAAKAGHGDRLARLPSVREALVRRNEPLAPFWLTDPGARSTPRPVFGGAPRPDHRRRGPLHGDGRHAAAGAGLRGGGPPVRRGLRAAGAGPRRRRPGPRRSAGPRPREDRHPVRGHRAAPGAGHPVPLRLPGPPGAEPDTGPGPGPPPGAQPGRAARRRPVRLARTGLLLQLVHRGRRHRRDPERPGAPRHGPHRPGRPRRRGARAARTRFLLRAVPSGVGDDQERRPCPGRPAHRPARPARLPTARPGSPGV
;
A
#
# COMPACT_ATOMS: atom_id res chain seq x y z
N GLY A 1 55.97 -56.34 23.54
CA GLY A 1 54.98 -56.98 22.64
C GLY A 1 53.84 -56.02 22.37
N ALA A 2 52.96 -56.20 21.37
CA ALA A 2 52.58 -57.43 20.64
C ALA A 2 52.08 -58.55 21.56
N ALA A 3 50.92 -59.17 21.35
CA ALA A 3 49.79 -58.89 20.43
C ALA A 3 48.48 -59.07 21.26
N ASP A 4 47.27 -58.67 20.86
CA ASP A 4 46.42 -59.22 19.78
C ASP A 4 44.97 -58.66 19.98
N ARG A 5 43.94 -58.76 19.13
CA ARG A 5 43.78 -59.20 17.71
C ARG A 5 42.54 -58.46 17.11
N HIS A 6 42.31 -58.58 15.80
CA HIS A 6 41.06 -58.21 15.08
C HIS A 6 40.64 -59.42 14.20
N PRO A 7 39.42 -59.56 13.63
CA PRO A 7 38.53 -58.47 13.18
C PRO A 7 37.01 -58.66 13.46
N GLY A 8 36.19 -57.70 13.00
CA GLY A 8 34.73 -57.80 12.87
C GLY A 8 34.17 -56.56 12.16
N ASP A 9 33.35 -56.72 11.11
CA ASP A 9 33.05 -55.63 10.16
C ASP A 9 31.73 -54.85 10.42
N ARG A 10 31.53 -53.78 9.65
CA ARG A 10 30.67 -52.62 9.88
C ARG A 10 29.16 -52.90 9.88
N ALA A 11 28.45 -52.26 10.81
CA ALA A 11 27.07 -51.82 10.62
C ALA A 11 26.91 -50.34 11.04
N ARG A 12 26.70 -49.43 10.09
CA ARG A 12 26.48 -47.99 10.38
C ARG A 12 25.01 -47.71 10.71
N ARG A 13 24.71 -47.29 11.94
CA ARG A 13 23.47 -46.57 12.29
C ARG A 13 23.79 -45.32 13.13
N ARG A 14 23.17 -44.19 12.79
CA ARG A 14 23.23 -42.93 13.55
C ARG A 14 22.02 -42.81 14.48
N PRO A 15 22.24 -42.51 15.76
CA PRO A 15 21.46 -41.53 16.52
C PRO A 15 22.33 -40.26 16.74
N GLY A 16 21.80 -39.10 17.09
CA GLY A 16 20.40 -38.70 17.26
C GLY A 16 20.36 -37.26 17.76
N GLY A 17 20.37 -36.28 16.84
CA GLY A 17 20.58 -34.88 17.18
C GLY A 17 19.40 -34.26 17.94
N ARG A 18 19.56 -34.04 19.26
CA ARG A 18 18.59 -33.29 20.06
C ARG A 18 18.58 -31.81 19.63
N ARG A 19 17.46 -31.35 19.06
CA ARG A 19 17.16 -29.91 18.91
C ARG A 19 17.23 -29.25 20.30
N ARG A 20 18.14 -28.31 20.50
CA ARG A 20 17.96 -27.26 21.53
C ARG A 20 17.05 -26.18 20.95
N ALA A 21 15.98 -25.83 21.65
CA ALA A 21 15.28 -24.58 21.40
C ALA A 21 16.21 -23.42 21.79
N ARG A 22 16.26 -22.36 20.98
CA ARG A 22 16.87 -21.08 21.34
C ARG A 22 15.76 -20.10 21.69
N GLY A 23 15.42 -20.01 22.97
CA GLY A 23 14.74 -18.81 23.49
C GLY A 23 15.79 -17.72 23.67
N GLY A 24 15.68 -16.63 22.92
CA GLY A 24 16.55 -15.47 23.05
C GLY A 24 15.96 -14.47 24.03
N THR A 25 16.33 -14.55 25.30
CA THR A 25 15.91 -13.54 26.30
C THR A 25 16.84 -12.33 26.20
N VAL A 26 16.43 -11.30 25.46
CA VAL A 26 17.10 -9.99 25.53
C VAL A 26 16.70 -9.33 26.84
N VAL A 27 17.66 -9.25 27.77
CA VAL A 27 17.55 -8.48 29.01
C VAL A 27 18.65 -7.43 29.00
N THR A 28 18.30 -6.19 28.68
CA THR A 28 19.18 -5.03 28.93
C THR A 28 19.04 -4.60 30.39
N ALA A 29 20.16 -4.50 31.12
CA ALA A 29 20.14 -4.36 32.56
C ALA A 29 19.90 -2.92 33.05
N GLY A 30 19.04 -2.77 34.07
CA GLY A 30 18.86 -1.51 34.81
C GLY A 30 17.41 -1.22 35.21
N ALA A 31 17.15 -1.12 36.51
CA ALA A 31 15.94 -0.53 37.10
C ALA A 31 14.56 -1.06 36.59
N GLY A 32 14.38 -2.38 36.59
CA GLY A 32 13.07 -3.01 36.36
C GLY A 32 12.62 -3.13 34.90
N SER A 33 11.40 -3.63 34.70
CA SER A 33 10.77 -3.78 33.37
C SER A 33 10.49 -2.42 32.73
N LEU A 34 10.83 -2.26 31.45
CA LEU A 34 10.56 -1.06 30.66
C LEU A 34 9.05 -0.84 30.48
N LEU A 35 8.30 -1.93 30.24
CA LEU A 35 6.84 -1.89 30.19
C LEU A 35 6.23 -1.29 31.45
N ARG A 36 6.71 -1.69 32.64
CA ARG A 36 6.20 -1.14 33.90
C ARG A 36 6.47 0.35 34.03
N ARG A 37 7.69 0.80 33.73
CA ARG A 37 8.03 2.24 33.74
C ARG A 37 7.21 3.08 32.76
N ILE A 38 6.82 2.50 31.62
CA ILE A 38 5.93 3.16 30.66
C ILE A 38 4.49 3.22 31.20
N ALA A 39 4.00 2.14 31.83
CA ALA A 39 2.64 2.06 32.35
C ALA A 39 2.41 2.88 33.64
N ASP A 40 3.40 2.96 34.53
CA ASP A 40 3.36 3.79 35.75
C ASP A 40 3.77 5.25 35.52
N GLY A 41 4.24 5.59 34.32
CA GLY A 41 4.62 6.95 33.92
C GLY A 41 6.00 7.40 34.39
N THR A 42 6.81 6.54 35.01
CA THR A 42 8.20 6.88 35.39
C THR A 42 9.15 6.95 34.18
N HIS A 43 8.78 6.37 33.04
CA HIS A 43 9.44 6.61 31.74
C HIS A 43 8.74 7.76 31.00
N SER A 44 9.39 8.92 30.96
CA SER A 44 8.89 10.15 30.33
C SER A 44 9.40 10.40 28.90
N GLY A 45 10.29 9.55 28.38
CA GLY A 45 10.84 9.67 27.03
C GLY A 45 9.97 9.01 25.95
N PRO A 46 10.32 9.16 24.66
CA PRO A 46 9.66 8.44 23.58
C PRO A 46 9.71 6.91 23.73
N PHE A 47 8.70 6.22 23.19
CA PHE A 47 8.59 4.76 23.25
C PHE A 47 7.64 4.20 22.18
N ALA A 48 7.68 2.87 21.98
CA ALA A 48 6.72 2.14 21.16
C ALA A 48 6.35 0.79 21.79
N LEU A 49 5.08 0.39 21.66
CA LEU A 49 4.58 -0.96 21.92
C LEU A 49 4.06 -1.53 20.59
N LEU A 50 4.64 -2.65 20.13
CA LEU A 50 4.34 -3.25 18.83
C LEU A 50 3.90 -4.72 19.00
N HIS A 51 2.66 -5.04 18.64
CA HIS A 51 2.18 -6.40 18.39
C HIS A 51 2.35 -6.73 16.91
N ARG A 52 3.24 -7.69 16.57
CA ARG A 52 3.61 -8.00 15.18
C ARG A 52 3.44 -9.50 14.87
N PRO A 53 2.23 -10.08 14.99
CA PRO A 53 2.04 -11.54 15.08
C PRO A 53 2.46 -12.36 13.86
N GLU A 54 2.72 -11.74 12.70
CA GLU A 54 3.26 -12.41 11.52
C GLU A 54 4.79 -12.45 11.44
N SER A 55 5.49 -11.64 12.22
CA SER A 55 6.93 -11.34 12.02
C SER A 55 7.73 -11.18 13.30
N GLY A 56 7.06 -11.08 14.44
CA GLY A 56 7.57 -11.46 15.76
C GLY A 56 6.94 -12.77 16.23
N ALA A 57 6.83 -12.94 17.54
CA ALA A 57 6.08 -14.04 18.15
C ALA A 57 4.60 -13.63 18.37
N PRO A 58 3.60 -14.45 18.01
CA PRO A 58 2.18 -14.07 18.05
C PRO A 58 1.63 -13.68 19.43
N ASP A 59 2.23 -14.24 20.48
CA ASP A 59 1.89 -14.13 21.90
C ASP A 59 2.69 -13.03 22.62
N ARG A 60 3.42 -12.17 21.89
CA ARG A 60 4.42 -11.25 22.44
C ARG A 60 4.27 -9.82 21.89
N ILE A 61 4.57 -8.84 22.72
CA ILE A 61 4.70 -7.42 22.37
C ILE A 61 6.18 -7.04 22.43
N ASP A 62 6.67 -6.35 21.41
CA ASP A 62 7.96 -5.66 21.48
C ASP A 62 7.75 -4.27 22.10
N VAL A 63 8.45 -3.99 23.19
CA VAL A 63 8.40 -2.72 23.95
C VAL A 63 9.75 -2.03 23.76
N LEU A 64 9.74 -0.85 23.16
CA LEU A 64 10.93 -0.16 22.65
C LEU A 64 11.00 1.26 23.22
N ALA A 65 12.18 1.76 23.56
CA ALA A 65 12.36 3.14 24.01
C ALA A 65 13.74 3.72 23.69
N GLY A 66 13.80 5.05 23.57
CA GLY A 66 15.00 5.81 23.31
C GLY A 66 14.71 7.21 22.75
N PRO A 67 15.72 7.95 22.27
CA PRO A 67 15.53 9.26 21.67
C PRO A 67 14.85 9.16 20.30
N VAL A 68 14.07 10.18 19.96
CA VAL A 68 13.57 10.43 18.60
C VAL A 68 14.34 11.61 18.01
N ASP A 69 14.82 11.41 16.79
CA ASP A 69 15.45 12.45 15.97
C ASP A 69 14.69 12.58 14.63
N GLU A 70 14.80 13.73 13.97
CA GLU A 70 14.20 13.97 12.66
C GLU A 70 15.25 13.97 11.54
N TYR A 71 14.87 13.51 10.36
CA TYR A 71 15.77 13.31 9.21
C TYR A 71 15.20 13.92 7.93
N GLU A 72 16.07 14.45 7.06
CA GLU A 72 15.64 14.97 5.75
C GLU A 72 15.42 13.85 4.71
N THR A 73 16.16 12.74 4.82
CA THR A 73 16.16 11.65 3.84
C THR A 73 16.27 10.27 4.49
N LEU A 74 15.70 9.25 3.84
CA LEU A 74 15.84 7.85 4.22
C LEU A 74 17.31 7.41 4.26
N ALA A 75 18.16 7.95 3.38
CA ALA A 75 19.60 7.68 3.38
C ALA A 75 20.29 8.15 4.67
N GLY A 76 19.80 9.24 5.28
CA GLY A 76 20.31 9.79 6.54
C GLY A 76 19.88 9.03 7.80
N LEU A 77 19.01 8.03 7.70
CA LEU A 77 18.55 7.27 8.87
C LEU A 77 19.71 6.52 9.57
N PRO A 78 19.73 6.49 10.91
CA PRO A 78 20.84 6.01 11.73
C PRO A 78 20.85 4.48 11.82
N LEU A 79 21.42 3.84 10.80
CA LEU A 79 21.66 2.40 10.79
C LEU A 79 23.16 2.13 10.88
N ASP A 80 23.58 1.39 11.90
CA ASP A 80 24.99 1.10 12.15
C ASP A 80 25.65 0.28 11.02
N GLU A 81 26.98 0.37 10.93
CA GLU A 81 27.81 -0.39 10.00
C GLU A 81 27.70 -1.92 10.22
N PRO A 82 27.94 -2.77 9.21
CA PRO A 82 27.81 -4.22 9.35
C PRO A 82 28.67 -4.82 10.48
N GLY A 83 28.03 -5.53 11.42
CA GLY A 83 28.71 -6.24 12.52
C GLY A 83 28.25 -5.89 13.93
N GLY A 84 27.28 -4.97 14.10
CA GLY A 84 26.64 -4.71 15.40
C GLY A 84 25.83 -5.89 15.96
N ASP A 85 25.42 -5.78 17.22
CA ASP A 85 24.70 -6.82 17.97
C ASP A 85 23.30 -7.15 17.42
N ASP A 86 22.79 -8.34 17.76
CA ASP A 86 21.43 -8.78 17.43
C ASP A 86 20.37 -8.04 18.28
N GLY A 87 19.34 -7.50 17.62
CA GLY A 87 18.26 -6.73 18.25
C GLY A 87 17.61 -5.75 17.28
N PHE A 88 16.72 -4.88 17.76
CA PHE A 88 16.22 -3.74 17.00
C PHE A 88 17.10 -2.50 17.25
N GLU A 89 17.35 -1.71 16.20
CA GLU A 89 18.19 -0.50 16.24
C GLU A 89 17.36 0.78 16.04
N LEU A 90 16.35 0.73 15.15
CA LEU A 90 15.60 1.90 14.72
C LEU A 90 14.14 1.54 14.42
N LEU A 91 13.20 2.34 14.93
CA LEU A 91 11.84 2.41 14.41
C LEU A 91 11.68 3.75 13.65
N ALA A 92 11.66 3.66 12.32
CA ALA A 92 11.48 4.82 11.45
C ALA A 92 10.00 5.01 11.09
N LEU A 93 9.52 6.25 11.14
CA LEU A 93 8.20 6.67 10.69
C LEU A 93 8.36 7.53 9.44
N VAL A 94 7.98 6.98 8.29
CA VAL A 94 8.13 7.60 6.98
C VAL A 94 6.83 8.29 6.58
N PRO A 95 6.80 9.63 6.47
CA PRO A 95 5.61 10.38 6.07
C PRO A 95 5.35 10.23 4.57
N HIS A 96 4.13 10.53 4.13
CA HIS A 96 3.74 10.41 2.71
C HIS A 96 4.63 11.27 1.80
N ARG A 97 4.94 12.51 2.21
CA ARG A 97 5.76 13.45 1.43
C ARG A 97 7.17 12.95 1.13
N GLN A 98 7.69 11.94 1.85
CA GLN A 98 8.98 11.32 1.57
C GLN A 98 9.03 10.65 0.18
N ILE A 99 7.88 10.46 -0.48
CA ILE A 99 7.77 10.13 -1.90
C ILE A 99 8.55 11.12 -2.81
N GLY A 100 8.82 12.34 -2.34
CA GLY A 100 9.70 13.31 -3.00
C GLY A 100 11.11 12.77 -3.32
N GLU A 101 11.65 11.84 -2.52
CA GLU A 101 12.93 11.15 -2.80
C GLU A 101 12.91 10.27 -4.07
N ARG A 102 11.72 10.03 -4.65
CA ARG A 102 11.55 9.38 -5.95
C ARG A 102 11.39 10.36 -7.11
N GLY A 103 11.25 11.66 -6.83
CA GLY A 103 10.93 12.69 -7.81
C GLY A 103 9.47 12.66 -8.29
N PHE A 104 8.54 12.26 -7.42
CA PHE A 104 7.11 12.24 -7.71
C PHE A 104 6.37 13.41 -7.04
N ASP A 105 5.28 13.87 -7.67
CA ASP A 105 4.41 14.92 -7.16
C ASP A 105 3.81 14.56 -5.80
N HIS A 106 3.75 15.52 -4.89
CA HIS A 106 3.11 15.39 -3.57
C HIS A 106 2.76 16.77 -3.03
N VAL A 107 1.91 16.82 -2.00
CA VAL A 107 1.76 18.01 -1.16
C VAL A 107 2.72 17.87 0.03
N ASP A 108 3.60 18.84 0.21
CA ASP A 108 4.46 18.92 1.40
C ASP A 108 3.70 19.61 2.53
N ASP A 109 3.55 18.91 3.65
CA ASP A 109 2.91 19.37 4.90
C ASP A 109 3.92 19.56 6.05
N GLY A 110 5.22 19.39 5.77
CA GLY A 110 6.29 19.48 6.75
C GLY A 110 6.41 18.29 7.71
N THR A 111 5.53 17.29 7.66
CA THR A 111 5.56 16.16 8.62
C THR A 111 6.92 15.45 8.60
N PRO A 112 7.61 15.28 9.72
CA PRO A 112 8.99 14.80 9.72
C PRO A 112 9.11 13.32 9.31
N LEU A 113 10.27 12.95 8.76
CA LEU A 113 10.75 11.57 8.79
C LEU A 113 11.40 11.36 10.16
N ALA A 114 10.65 10.80 11.10
CA ALA A 114 11.09 10.60 12.48
C ALA A 114 11.75 9.22 12.66
N GLY A 115 12.80 9.16 13.47
CA GLY A 115 13.49 7.92 13.83
C GLY A 115 13.63 7.76 15.33
N LEU A 116 12.92 6.80 15.92
CA LEU A 116 13.12 6.35 17.29
C LEU A 116 14.33 5.40 17.32
N ARG A 117 15.48 5.89 17.80
CA ARG A 117 16.68 5.05 18.02
C ARG A 117 16.47 4.21 19.27
N ILE A 118 16.63 2.90 19.15
CA ILE A 118 16.21 1.94 20.17
C ILE A 118 17.38 1.69 21.13
N THR A 119 17.37 2.41 22.26
CA THR A 119 18.40 2.28 23.32
C THR A 119 17.98 1.32 24.44
N ALA A 120 16.69 1.01 24.55
CA ALA A 120 16.16 0.00 25.45
C ALA A 120 15.07 -0.80 24.73
N GLN A 121 15.07 -2.13 24.90
CA GLN A 121 14.07 -3.01 24.31
C GLN A 121 13.77 -4.20 25.23
N GLU A 122 12.49 -4.56 25.31
CA GLU A 122 11.95 -5.67 26.08
C GLU A 122 10.92 -6.39 25.21
N SER A 123 10.82 -7.72 25.33
CA SER A 123 9.79 -8.50 24.61
C SER A 123 8.98 -9.24 25.66
N VAL A 124 7.70 -8.91 25.78
CA VAL A 124 6.83 -9.27 26.92
C VAL A 124 5.63 -10.08 26.44
N PRO A 125 5.16 -11.10 27.17
CA PRO A 125 3.91 -11.80 26.86
C PRO A 125 2.69 -10.87 26.77
N LEU A 126 1.77 -11.18 25.85
CA LEU A 126 0.59 -10.37 25.57
C LEU A 126 -0.35 -10.25 26.78
N ASP A 127 -0.47 -11.31 27.58
CA ASP A 127 -1.25 -11.34 28.82
C ASP A 127 -0.60 -10.50 29.94
N GLU A 128 0.73 -10.59 30.11
CA GLU A 128 1.48 -9.69 31.00
C GLU A 128 1.32 -8.21 30.61
N VAL A 129 1.31 -7.89 29.32
CA VAL A 129 1.03 -6.53 28.83
C VAL A 129 -0.40 -6.11 29.12
N LEU A 130 -1.38 -6.96 28.79
CA LEU A 130 -2.80 -6.68 29.04
C LEU A 130 -3.16 -6.58 30.53
N ALA A 131 -2.31 -7.08 31.42
CA ALA A 131 -2.41 -6.93 32.88
C ALA A 131 -1.64 -5.71 33.43
N ALA A 132 -0.62 -5.23 32.72
CA ALA A 132 0.20 -4.07 33.12
C ALA A 132 -0.31 -2.72 32.58
N LEU A 133 -1.04 -2.72 31.45
CA LEU A 133 -1.60 -1.49 30.88
C LEU A 133 -2.66 -0.84 31.79
N PRO A 134 -2.74 0.50 31.87
CA PRO A 134 -3.79 1.18 32.63
C PRO A 134 -5.20 0.86 32.12
N ARG A 135 -6.19 0.87 33.02
CA ARG A 135 -7.59 0.62 32.68
C ARG A 135 -8.28 1.83 32.06
N SER A 136 -9.26 1.56 31.22
CA SER A 136 -10.06 2.55 30.52
C SER A 136 -11.04 3.29 31.46
N ALA A 137 -11.41 2.68 32.58
CA ALA A 137 -12.22 3.30 33.62
C ALA A 137 -11.45 4.41 34.37
N ASP A 138 -10.15 4.21 34.61
CA ASP A 138 -9.27 5.16 35.30
C ASP A 138 -8.81 6.28 34.36
N HIS A 139 -8.75 6.01 33.05
CA HIS A 139 -8.34 6.94 32.00
C HIS A 139 -9.37 7.04 30.85
N PRO A 140 -10.56 7.61 31.10
CA PRO A 140 -11.62 7.69 30.09
C PRO A 140 -11.27 8.64 28.95
N LEU A 141 -11.44 8.17 27.71
CA LEU A 141 -11.36 8.99 26.49
C LEU A 141 -12.74 9.23 25.91
N ALA A 142 -13.03 10.48 25.52
CA ALA A 142 -14.24 10.82 24.79
C ALA A 142 -13.93 11.67 23.55
N LEU A 143 -14.50 11.28 22.40
CA LEU A 143 -14.48 12.09 21.18
C LEU A 143 -15.36 13.33 21.38
N ARG A 144 -14.81 14.51 21.07
CA ARG A 144 -15.49 15.79 20.96
C ARG A 144 -15.34 16.31 19.55
N ASP A 145 -16.37 17.00 19.07
CA ASP A 145 -16.38 17.73 17.79
C ASP A 145 -15.98 16.87 16.57
N GLY A 146 -16.24 15.55 16.66
CA GLY A 146 -15.69 14.55 15.76
C GLY A 146 -16.50 14.34 14.48
N GLY A 147 -15.88 14.61 13.33
CA GLY A 147 -16.52 14.49 12.02
C GLY A 147 -15.55 14.28 10.86
N PHE A 148 -16.08 13.96 9.68
CA PHE A 148 -15.30 13.98 8.44
C PHE A 148 -15.23 15.39 7.87
N GLU A 149 -14.02 15.86 7.54
CA GLU A 149 -13.79 17.21 6.98
C GLU A 149 -14.39 17.34 5.58
N LEU A 150 -14.26 16.27 4.76
CA LEU A 150 -15.07 16.07 3.57
C LEU A 150 -16.26 15.18 3.94
N ASP A 151 -17.45 15.77 4.03
CA ASP A 151 -18.70 15.03 4.16
C ASP A 151 -18.91 14.05 3.00
N ASP A 152 -19.82 13.09 3.15
CA ASP A 152 -20.03 12.02 2.16
C ASP A 152 -20.38 12.53 0.76
N ARG A 153 -21.09 13.66 0.64
CA ARG A 153 -21.45 14.23 -0.67
C ARG A 153 -20.23 14.88 -1.30
N ARG A 154 -19.49 15.69 -0.55
CA ARG A 154 -18.23 16.30 -1.02
C ARG A 154 -17.20 15.25 -1.42
N TYR A 155 -17.08 14.17 -0.64
CA TYR A 155 -16.21 13.06 -0.98
C TYR A 155 -16.68 12.32 -2.24
N ALA A 156 -17.98 12.00 -2.34
CA ALA A 156 -18.55 11.37 -3.54
C ALA A 156 -18.41 12.25 -4.80
N ASP A 157 -18.49 13.57 -4.68
CA ASP A 157 -18.29 14.49 -5.80
C ASP A 157 -16.82 14.51 -6.25
N THR A 158 -15.87 14.50 -5.31
CA THR A 158 -14.42 14.35 -5.60
C THR A 158 -14.11 12.99 -6.22
N VAL A 159 -14.72 11.89 -5.72
CA VAL A 159 -14.59 10.55 -6.30
C VAL A 159 -15.08 10.54 -7.75
N ARG A 160 -16.29 11.06 -8.01
CA ARG A 160 -16.86 11.12 -9.37
C ARG A 160 -15.94 11.89 -10.33
N ARG A 161 -15.38 13.01 -9.87
CA ARG A 161 -14.38 13.76 -10.66
C ARG A 161 -13.13 12.94 -10.97
N VAL A 162 -12.60 12.12 -10.06
CA VAL A 162 -11.47 11.22 -10.38
C VAL A 162 -11.87 10.11 -11.37
N LEU A 163 -13.10 9.60 -11.29
CA LEU A 163 -13.62 8.65 -12.29
C LEU A 163 -13.67 9.27 -13.69
N ASP A 164 -14.24 10.48 -13.81
CA ASP A 164 -14.46 11.17 -15.10
C ASP A 164 -13.20 11.86 -15.66
N GLU A 165 -12.41 12.54 -14.83
CA GLU A 165 -11.25 13.35 -15.25
C GLU A 165 -9.98 12.50 -15.42
N GLU A 166 -9.79 11.45 -14.63
CA GLU A 166 -8.51 10.71 -14.53
C GLU A 166 -8.62 9.24 -15.00
N ILE A 167 -9.59 8.47 -14.51
CA ILE A 167 -9.72 7.04 -14.89
C ILE A 167 -10.31 6.91 -16.30
N ALA A 168 -11.37 7.65 -16.63
CA ALA A 168 -11.97 7.63 -17.96
C ALA A 168 -11.06 8.26 -19.04
N SER A 169 -10.19 9.20 -18.67
CA SER A 169 -9.16 9.75 -19.58
C SER A 169 -7.94 8.83 -19.75
N GLY A 170 -7.78 7.83 -18.87
CA GLY A 170 -6.74 6.81 -18.93
C GLY A 170 -5.42 7.21 -18.27
N ALA A 171 -5.43 8.12 -17.29
CA ALA A 171 -4.27 8.41 -16.45
C ALA A 171 -3.86 7.19 -15.60
N GLY A 172 -4.84 6.42 -15.12
CA GLY A 172 -4.62 5.22 -14.32
C GLY A 172 -5.74 4.20 -14.39
N ALA A 173 -5.52 3.06 -13.73
CA ALA A 173 -6.51 1.97 -13.61
C ALA A 173 -7.28 2.05 -12.28
N ASN A 174 -6.63 2.52 -11.22
CA ASN A 174 -7.21 2.77 -9.91
C ASN A 174 -6.43 3.87 -9.18
N PHE A 175 -7.10 4.61 -8.30
CA PHE A 175 -6.50 5.62 -7.43
C PHE A 175 -7.09 5.51 -6.02
N VAL A 176 -6.31 5.84 -4.99
CA VAL A 176 -6.79 5.85 -3.60
C VAL A 176 -6.84 7.30 -3.13
N LEU A 177 -8.04 7.85 -3.00
CA LEU A 177 -8.25 9.12 -2.32
C LEU A 177 -8.45 8.91 -0.82
N ARG A 178 -7.93 9.84 -0.02
CA ARG A 178 -8.18 9.98 1.40
C ARG A 178 -9.27 11.02 1.67
N ARG A 179 -9.98 10.85 2.78
CA ARG A 179 -10.49 11.95 3.61
C ARG A 179 -10.12 11.70 5.07
N ASP A 180 -10.01 12.78 5.85
CA ASP A 180 -9.73 12.68 7.28
C ASP A 180 -11.00 12.77 8.11
N TYR A 181 -11.05 11.93 9.16
CA TYR A 181 -11.92 12.14 10.31
C TYR A 181 -11.12 12.86 11.39
N SER A 182 -11.60 14.02 11.82
CA SER A 182 -10.91 14.88 12.78
C SER A 182 -11.79 15.11 14.02
N ALA A 183 -11.17 15.14 15.20
CA ALA A 183 -11.85 15.27 16.49
C ALA A 183 -10.90 15.81 17.58
N ARG A 184 -11.43 16.09 18.77
CA ARG A 184 -10.63 16.24 20.00
C ARG A 184 -10.90 15.11 20.98
N LEU A 185 -9.84 14.51 21.51
CA LEU A 185 -9.88 13.51 22.57
C LEU A 185 -9.89 14.20 23.94
N ALA A 186 -11.07 14.35 24.54
CA ALA A 186 -11.18 14.74 25.93
C ALA A 186 -10.66 13.59 26.82
N GLY A 187 -9.84 13.92 27.83
CA GLY A 187 -9.12 12.95 28.65
C GLY A 187 -7.75 12.51 28.08
N TRP A 188 -7.30 13.10 26.98
CA TRP A 188 -6.03 12.74 26.34
C TRP A 188 -4.83 12.82 27.29
N SER A 189 -4.09 11.72 27.36
CA SER A 189 -2.86 11.54 28.14
C SER A 189 -2.18 10.24 27.70
N VAL A 190 -0.89 10.06 28.03
CA VAL A 190 -0.16 8.81 27.71
C VAL A 190 -0.81 7.57 28.35
N PRO A 191 -1.22 7.57 29.64
CA PRO A 191 -1.97 6.45 30.21
C PRO A 191 -3.30 6.15 29.49
N ALA A 192 -4.02 7.17 29.03
CA ALA A 192 -5.25 6.99 28.26
C ALA A 192 -5.00 6.38 26.87
N ALA A 193 -3.87 6.74 26.24
CA ALA A 193 -3.43 6.12 24.99
C ALA A 193 -3.02 4.64 25.19
N LEU A 194 -2.33 4.33 26.28
CA LEU A 194 -1.99 2.96 26.67
C LEU A 194 -3.25 2.10 26.94
N ALA A 195 -4.25 2.65 27.63
CA ALA A 195 -5.54 1.99 27.82
C ALA A 195 -6.25 1.73 26.47
N TYR A 196 -6.26 2.71 25.57
CA TYR A 196 -6.82 2.55 24.22
C TYR A 196 -6.09 1.48 23.39
N TYR A 197 -4.76 1.41 23.48
CA TYR A 197 -3.97 0.34 22.86
C TYR A 197 -4.33 -1.05 23.42
N GLY A 198 -4.54 -1.16 24.74
CA GLY A 198 -5.08 -2.37 25.37
C GLY A 198 -6.45 -2.77 24.81
N ARG A 199 -7.34 -1.79 24.56
CA ARG A 199 -8.63 -2.05 23.89
C ARG A 199 -8.47 -2.46 22.42
N LEU A 200 -7.50 -1.93 21.67
CA LEU A 200 -7.22 -2.39 20.31
C LEU A 200 -6.73 -3.85 20.27
N LEU A 201 -5.84 -4.24 21.19
CA LEU A 201 -5.37 -5.63 21.31
C LEU A 201 -6.51 -6.62 21.62
N ARG A 202 -7.48 -6.23 22.44
CA ARG A 202 -8.68 -7.05 22.76
C ARG A 202 -9.71 -7.10 21.62
N ARG A 203 -9.71 -6.13 20.69
CA ARG A 203 -10.74 -6.01 19.63
C ARG A 203 -10.29 -6.45 18.23
N THR A 204 -8.98 -6.47 17.96
CA THR A 204 -8.46 -6.68 16.60
C THR A 204 -7.87 -8.08 16.38
N SER A 205 -7.93 -8.56 15.14
CA SER A 205 -7.36 -9.83 14.69
C SER A 205 -7.10 -9.81 13.19
N GLY A 206 -6.19 -10.66 12.71
CA GLY A 206 -5.76 -10.67 11.30
C GLY A 206 -4.97 -9.42 10.87
N GLN A 207 -4.45 -8.67 11.84
CA GLN A 207 -3.63 -7.48 11.62
C GLN A 207 -2.16 -7.86 11.41
N HIS A 208 -1.45 -7.13 10.56
CA HIS A 208 -0.01 -7.27 10.43
C HIS A 208 0.70 -6.68 11.66
N TRP A 209 0.36 -5.42 12.01
CA TRP A 209 0.81 -4.72 13.21
C TRP A 209 -0.38 -4.09 13.96
N THR A 210 -0.47 -4.30 15.27
CA THR A 210 -1.23 -3.42 16.19
C THR A 210 -0.21 -2.69 17.06
N PHE A 211 -0.25 -1.36 17.10
CA PHE A 211 0.84 -0.55 17.64
C PHE A 211 0.38 0.71 18.36
N LEU A 212 1.23 1.18 19.28
CA LEU A 212 1.24 2.54 19.80
C LEU A 212 2.69 3.04 19.78
N VAL A 213 2.93 4.20 19.18
CA VAL A 213 4.23 4.86 19.08
C VAL A 213 4.07 6.30 19.60
N HIS A 214 4.77 6.63 20.68
CA HIS A 214 4.75 7.93 21.32
C HIS A 214 6.09 8.64 21.12
N LEU A 215 6.07 9.79 20.45
CA LEU A 215 7.25 10.59 20.11
C LEU A 215 7.53 11.72 21.11
N GLY A 216 6.68 11.90 22.12
CA GLY A 216 6.73 12.99 23.09
C GLY A 216 5.60 14.01 22.88
N ASP A 217 5.57 14.68 21.73
CA ASP A 217 4.53 15.66 21.37
C ASP A 217 3.44 15.09 20.42
N ARG A 218 3.69 13.92 19.82
CA ARG A 218 2.80 13.21 18.91
C ARG A 218 2.70 11.74 19.28
N THR A 219 1.54 11.14 19.07
CA THR A 219 1.31 9.70 19.23
C THR A 219 0.61 9.12 18.01
N LEU A 220 1.20 8.09 17.41
CA LEU A 220 0.55 7.26 16.40
C LEU A 220 0.04 5.98 17.07
N VAL A 221 -1.26 5.71 17.01
CA VAL A 221 -1.84 4.48 17.56
C VAL A 221 -2.80 3.84 16.57
N GLY A 222 -2.62 2.56 16.28
CA GLY A 222 -3.26 1.94 15.12
C GLY A 222 -3.25 0.43 15.11
N ALA A 223 -3.97 -0.13 14.14
CA ALA A 223 -4.04 -1.55 13.88
C ALA A 223 -4.09 -1.76 12.37
N SER A 224 -2.90 -1.86 11.76
CA SER A 224 -2.74 -1.94 10.31
C SER A 224 -2.86 -3.39 9.81
N PRO A 225 -3.71 -3.65 8.81
CA PRO A 225 -3.88 -4.98 8.23
C PRO A 225 -2.73 -5.40 7.33
N GLU A 226 -1.84 -4.48 6.94
CA GLU A 226 -1.00 -4.64 5.74
C GLU A 226 0.47 -4.32 5.97
N ARG A 227 1.32 -5.27 5.56
CA ARG A 227 2.79 -5.14 5.52
C ARG A 227 3.21 -4.32 4.32
N HIS A 228 4.05 -3.31 4.53
CA HIS A 228 4.66 -2.57 3.44
C HIS A 228 5.76 -3.39 2.76
N VAL A 229 6.87 -3.65 3.47
CA VAL A 229 7.92 -4.57 3.02
C VAL A 229 8.76 -5.07 4.21
N SER A 230 9.01 -6.37 4.30
CA SER A 230 9.98 -6.93 5.25
C SER A 230 11.24 -7.42 4.56
N LEU A 231 12.37 -7.41 5.27
CA LEU A 231 13.65 -7.99 4.89
C LEU A 231 14.09 -8.97 5.98
N ASP A 232 14.40 -10.21 5.59
CA ASP A 232 14.92 -11.24 6.49
C ASP A 232 15.83 -12.19 5.70
N GLU A 233 17.06 -12.45 6.15
CA GLU A 233 18.03 -13.35 5.47
C GLU A 233 18.16 -13.06 3.95
N GLY A 234 18.35 -11.78 3.60
CA GLY A 234 18.46 -11.30 2.20
C GLY A 234 17.19 -11.46 1.35
N ARG A 235 16.04 -11.79 1.95
CA ARG A 235 14.75 -12.00 1.28
C ARG A 235 13.82 -10.84 1.59
N ALA A 236 13.53 -10.01 0.59
CA ALA A 236 12.49 -9.01 0.68
C ALA A 236 11.11 -9.65 0.41
N VAL A 237 10.08 -9.23 1.16
CA VAL A 237 8.70 -9.71 1.00
C VAL A 237 7.70 -8.55 1.10
N MET A 238 6.83 -8.42 0.09
CA MET A 238 5.63 -7.57 0.12
C MET A 238 4.36 -8.46 0.18
N ASN A 239 3.22 -7.87 0.56
CA ASN A 239 1.97 -8.59 0.83
C ASN A 239 0.78 -7.82 0.24
N PRO A 240 0.52 -7.94 -1.08
CA PRO A 240 -0.63 -7.29 -1.70
C PRO A 240 -1.94 -7.90 -1.18
N ILE A 241 -2.77 -7.07 -0.54
CA ILE A 241 -4.09 -7.43 -0.01
C ILE A 241 -5.18 -6.76 -0.85
N SER A 242 -6.20 -7.51 -1.27
CA SER A 242 -7.38 -6.94 -1.94
C SER A 242 -8.57 -7.90 -2.00
N GLY A 243 -9.74 -7.33 -2.33
CA GLY A 243 -11.05 -7.98 -2.20
C GLY A 243 -11.49 -8.12 -0.74
N THR A 244 -12.79 -8.00 -0.47
CA THR A 244 -13.34 -8.00 0.89
C THR A 244 -14.64 -8.80 1.01
N TYR A 245 -14.56 -10.01 1.58
CA TYR A 245 -15.71 -10.72 2.09
C TYR A 245 -16.15 -10.09 3.42
N ARG A 246 -17.38 -9.58 3.50
CA ARG A 246 -18.01 -9.13 4.75
C ARG A 246 -18.79 -10.28 5.36
N TYR A 247 -18.60 -10.54 6.65
CA TYR A 247 -19.29 -11.65 7.33
C TYR A 247 -20.78 -11.31 7.57
N PRO A 248 -21.68 -12.30 7.52
CA PRO A 248 -22.97 -12.27 8.22
C PRO A 248 -22.84 -11.94 9.72
N GLU A 249 -23.95 -11.61 10.38
CA GLU A 249 -23.96 -11.30 11.83
C GLU A 249 -23.61 -12.54 12.67
N GLU A 250 -24.01 -13.71 12.16
CA GLU A 250 -23.71 -15.07 12.65
C GLU A 250 -22.21 -15.41 12.55
N GLY A 251 -21.46 -14.70 11.71
CA GLY A 251 -20.05 -14.95 11.39
C GLY A 251 -19.84 -15.53 9.99
N PRO A 252 -18.59 -15.87 9.61
CA PRO A 252 -18.28 -16.36 8.28
C PRO A 252 -18.82 -17.77 8.03
N GLU A 253 -19.34 -17.97 6.82
CA GLU A 253 -19.83 -19.25 6.31
C GLU A 253 -18.96 -19.73 5.13
N ALA A 254 -19.02 -21.02 4.77
CA ALA A 254 -18.22 -21.56 3.68
C ALA A 254 -18.77 -21.16 2.30
N GLU A 255 -20.09 -21.04 2.20
CA GLU A 255 -20.87 -20.79 1.00
C GLU A 255 -20.62 -19.36 0.47
N GLY A 256 -20.84 -18.34 1.30
CA GLY A 256 -20.56 -16.94 0.95
C GLY A 256 -19.06 -16.68 0.73
N LEU A 257 -18.18 -17.40 1.42
CA LEU A 257 -16.73 -17.35 1.19
C LEU A 257 -16.35 -17.94 -0.18
N LEU A 258 -17.03 -19.00 -0.64
CA LEU A 258 -16.83 -19.58 -1.97
C LEU A 258 -17.41 -18.69 -3.08
N GLU A 259 -18.54 -18.02 -2.83
CA GLU A 259 -19.10 -17.00 -3.75
C GLU A 259 -18.13 -15.84 -3.93
N PHE A 260 -17.63 -15.25 -2.83
CA PHE A 260 -16.58 -14.23 -2.86
C PHE A 260 -15.31 -14.71 -3.59
N LEU A 261 -14.85 -15.94 -3.34
CA LEU A 261 -13.68 -16.49 -4.03
C LEU A 261 -13.90 -16.67 -5.53
N ALA A 262 -15.15 -16.85 -5.97
CA ALA A 262 -15.54 -16.97 -7.38
C ALA A 262 -15.83 -15.62 -8.08
N ASP A 263 -15.86 -14.49 -7.35
CA ASP A 263 -16.12 -13.18 -7.97
C ASP A 263 -14.92 -12.72 -8.83
N ASP A 264 -15.18 -12.54 -10.13
CA ASP A 264 -14.24 -11.97 -11.10
C ASP A 264 -13.80 -10.55 -10.70
N LYS A 265 -14.66 -9.70 -10.12
CA LYS A 265 -14.32 -8.33 -9.72
C LYS A 265 -13.21 -8.33 -8.66
N GLU A 266 -13.50 -8.95 -7.51
CA GLU A 266 -12.59 -9.05 -6.37
C GLU A 266 -11.27 -9.75 -6.76
N THR A 267 -11.34 -10.72 -7.69
CA THR A 267 -10.17 -11.40 -8.26
C THR A 267 -9.31 -10.47 -9.13
N ASN A 268 -9.93 -9.66 -10.01
CA ASN A 268 -9.22 -8.71 -10.87
C ASN A 268 -8.60 -7.54 -10.08
N GLU A 269 -9.28 -7.05 -9.04
CA GLU A 269 -8.75 -6.00 -8.16
C GLU A 269 -7.47 -6.48 -7.46
N LEU A 270 -7.44 -7.71 -6.91
CA LEU A 270 -6.23 -8.29 -6.34
C LEU A 270 -5.10 -8.44 -7.37
N PHE A 271 -5.41 -8.86 -8.60
CA PHE A 271 -4.38 -8.94 -9.65
C PHE A 271 -3.80 -7.57 -10.02
N MET A 272 -4.59 -6.50 -10.03
CA MET A 272 -4.09 -5.15 -10.30
C MET A 272 -3.05 -4.72 -9.25
N VAL A 273 -3.29 -4.99 -7.96
CA VAL A 273 -2.34 -4.72 -6.88
C VAL A 273 -1.07 -5.57 -7.02
N VAL A 274 -1.23 -6.89 -7.25
CA VAL A 274 -0.11 -7.82 -7.46
C VAL A 274 0.79 -7.41 -8.63
N ASP A 275 0.23 -6.95 -9.74
CA ASP A 275 1.01 -6.53 -10.91
C ASP A 275 1.81 -5.23 -10.65
N GLU A 276 1.32 -4.32 -9.79
CA GLU A 276 2.10 -3.13 -9.35
C GLU A 276 3.23 -3.50 -8.39
N GLU A 277 2.96 -4.30 -7.36
CA GLU A 277 3.99 -4.70 -6.40
C GLU A 277 5.06 -5.61 -7.04
N LEU A 278 4.71 -6.38 -8.07
CA LEU A 278 5.68 -7.06 -8.92
C LEU A 278 6.64 -6.10 -9.63
N LYS A 279 6.23 -4.85 -9.94
CA LYS A 279 7.13 -3.82 -10.51
C LYS A 279 8.04 -3.24 -9.42
N MET A 280 7.52 -3.00 -8.21
CA MET A 280 8.32 -2.58 -7.05
C MET A 280 9.38 -3.64 -6.69
N MET A 281 8.97 -4.90 -6.55
CA MET A 281 9.87 -6.02 -6.29
C MET A 281 10.84 -6.29 -7.46
N SER A 282 10.50 -5.91 -8.70
CA SER A 282 11.45 -5.90 -9.83
C SER A 282 12.44 -4.73 -9.81
N ALA A 283 12.27 -3.74 -8.92
CA ALA A 283 13.25 -2.69 -8.64
C ALA A 283 14.08 -2.98 -7.38
N VAL A 284 13.54 -3.75 -6.43
CA VAL A 284 14.23 -4.19 -5.19
C VAL A 284 15.06 -5.45 -5.39
N CYS A 285 14.55 -6.45 -6.12
CA CYS A 285 15.16 -7.78 -6.25
C CYS A 285 15.72 -8.02 -7.66
N ALA A 286 16.97 -8.48 -7.75
CA ALA A 286 17.70 -8.58 -9.02
C ALA A 286 17.08 -9.58 -10.02
N ASP A 287 16.52 -10.69 -9.51
CA ASP A 287 15.83 -11.73 -10.30
C ASP A 287 14.31 -11.51 -10.39
N GLY A 288 13.83 -10.36 -9.88
CA GLY A 288 12.42 -10.01 -9.72
C GLY A 288 11.73 -10.73 -8.56
N GLY A 289 10.44 -10.42 -8.38
CA GLY A 289 9.60 -11.07 -7.38
C GLY A 289 9.10 -12.46 -7.80
N ARG A 290 8.62 -13.24 -6.84
CA ARG A 290 7.89 -14.50 -6.99
C ARG A 290 6.59 -14.43 -6.19
N VAL A 291 5.48 -14.75 -6.84
CA VAL A 291 4.13 -14.74 -6.25
C VAL A 291 3.88 -16.05 -5.49
N LEU A 292 3.41 -15.93 -4.24
CA LEU A 292 2.98 -17.02 -3.37
C LEU A 292 1.54 -16.79 -2.91
N GLY A 293 0.68 -17.81 -2.99
CA GLY A 293 -0.71 -17.75 -2.55
C GLY A 293 -1.69 -18.19 -3.66
N PRO A 294 -2.91 -17.64 -3.71
CA PRO A 294 -3.45 -16.68 -2.75
C PRO A 294 -3.72 -17.33 -1.39
N ARG A 295 -3.97 -16.51 -0.37
CA ARG A 295 -4.48 -16.92 0.95
C ARG A 295 -5.69 -16.10 1.35
N LEU A 296 -6.33 -16.51 2.44
CA LEU A 296 -7.35 -15.73 3.14
C LEU A 296 -6.77 -15.15 4.43
N ARG A 297 -6.91 -13.85 4.60
CA ARG A 297 -6.61 -13.11 5.83
C ARG A 297 -7.92 -12.91 6.58
N MET A 298 -8.19 -13.78 7.55
CA MET A 298 -9.41 -13.75 8.36
C MET A 298 -9.27 -12.72 9.49
N MET A 299 -10.12 -11.69 9.49
CA MET A 299 -10.19 -10.66 10.53
C MET A 299 -11.48 -10.82 11.37
N ALA A 300 -11.74 -9.89 12.29
CA ALA A 300 -12.88 -9.96 13.22
C ALA A 300 -14.27 -9.91 12.57
N HIS A 301 -14.43 -9.18 11.46
CA HIS A 301 -15.72 -8.93 10.78
C HIS A 301 -15.68 -9.09 9.25
N ILE A 302 -14.49 -9.29 8.68
CA ILE A 302 -14.22 -9.36 7.25
C ILE A 302 -13.08 -10.35 6.99
N ALA A 303 -13.02 -10.90 5.78
CA ALA A 303 -11.84 -11.59 5.27
C ALA A 303 -11.36 -10.93 3.97
N HIS A 304 -10.05 -10.84 3.82
CA HIS A 304 -9.42 -10.39 2.58
C HIS A 304 -8.74 -11.53 1.85
N THR A 305 -8.58 -11.41 0.54
CA THR A 305 -7.63 -12.24 -0.20
C THR A 305 -6.29 -11.55 -0.34
N GLU A 306 -5.22 -12.34 -0.22
CA GLU A 306 -3.86 -11.82 -0.27
C GLU A 306 -2.95 -12.71 -1.12
N TYR A 307 -1.89 -12.11 -1.66
CA TYR A 307 -0.69 -12.84 -2.07
C TYR A 307 0.49 -12.37 -1.22
N PHE A 308 1.63 -13.07 -1.35
CA PHE A 308 2.94 -12.56 -0.97
C PHE A 308 3.82 -12.51 -2.21
N ILE A 309 4.68 -11.49 -2.30
CA ILE A 309 5.67 -11.38 -3.35
C ILE A 309 7.04 -11.39 -2.67
N GLU A 310 7.78 -12.50 -2.84
CA GLU A 310 9.13 -12.66 -2.27
C GLU A 310 10.22 -12.47 -3.33
N GLY A 311 11.42 -12.04 -2.93
CA GLY A 311 12.59 -12.03 -3.82
C GLY A 311 13.88 -11.78 -3.05
N ARG A 312 15.02 -12.16 -3.63
CA ARG A 312 16.35 -11.90 -3.04
C ARG A 312 16.84 -10.50 -3.35
N THR A 313 17.38 -9.83 -2.34
CA THR A 313 18.03 -8.52 -2.47
C THR A 313 19.24 -8.42 -1.54
N ALA A 314 20.15 -7.52 -1.90
CA ALA A 314 21.30 -7.11 -1.09
C ALA A 314 21.36 -5.57 -0.99
N LEU A 315 20.20 -4.92 -1.09
CA LEU A 315 20.05 -3.49 -0.87
C LEU A 315 19.95 -3.21 0.64
N ASP A 316 20.47 -2.05 1.04
CA ASP A 316 20.26 -1.49 2.37
C ASP A 316 18.76 -1.23 2.63
N PRO A 317 18.21 -1.46 3.84
CA PRO A 317 16.82 -1.19 4.17
C PRO A 317 16.31 0.20 3.77
N ARG A 318 17.16 1.24 3.86
CA ARG A 318 16.85 2.62 3.45
C ARG A 318 16.55 2.72 1.96
N GLU A 319 17.34 2.02 1.13
CA GLU A 319 17.15 1.97 -0.33
C GLU A 319 16.05 0.98 -0.75
N ILE A 320 15.71 -0.01 0.08
CA ILE A 320 14.49 -0.81 -0.11
C ILE A 320 13.27 0.09 0.09
N LEU A 321 13.15 0.75 1.26
CA LEU A 321 12.06 1.67 1.57
C LEU A 321 11.90 2.74 0.48
N ARG A 322 12.98 3.43 0.10
CA ARG A 322 12.94 4.48 -0.94
C ARG A 322 12.46 3.97 -2.31
N ARG A 323 12.63 2.68 -2.62
CA ARG A 323 12.13 2.04 -3.86
C ARG A 323 10.70 1.51 -3.74
N THR A 324 10.21 1.23 -2.52
CA THR A 324 8.83 0.77 -2.28
C THR A 324 7.87 1.89 -1.90
N LEU A 325 8.34 3.07 -1.46
CA LEU A 325 7.48 4.24 -1.20
C LEU A 325 6.58 4.54 -2.41
N LEU A 326 5.25 4.52 -2.35
CA LEU A 326 4.39 3.93 -1.31
C LEU A 326 3.53 2.85 -1.96
N ALA A 327 2.95 1.95 -1.17
CA ALA A 327 2.22 0.79 -1.68
C ALA A 327 1.02 1.20 -2.58
N PRO A 328 0.70 0.42 -3.62
CA PRO A 328 -0.34 0.77 -4.59
C PRO A 328 -1.75 0.64 -3.99
N THR A 329 -1.91 -0.17 -2.95
CA THR A 329 -3.12 -0.31 -2.10
C THR A 329 -3.54 0.98 -1.39
N VAL A 330 -2.63 1.96 -1.26
CA VAL A 330 -2.88 3.25 -0.59
C VAL A 330 -2.54 4.47 -1.47
N THR A 331 -2.23 4.24 -2.76
CA THR A 331 -1.92 5.31 -3.73
C THR A 331 -2.64 5.11 -5.07
N GLY A 332 -2.32 4.06 -5.82
CA GLY A 332 -2.97 3.72 -7.09
C GLY A 332 -2.00 3.17 -8.17
N SER A 333 -2.51 3.03 -9.40
CA SER A 333 -1.76 2.57 -10.57
C SER A 333 -1.99 3.45 -11.81
N PRO A 334 -0.92 3.84 -12.54
CA PRO A 334 0.50 3.69 -12.20
C PRO A 334 0.93 4.66 -11.10
N LEU A 335 1.80 4.22 -10.18
CA LEU A 335 2.23 4.98 -8.99
C LEU A 335 2.60 6.46 -9.26
N GLU A 336 3.45 6.73 -10.25
CA GLU A 336 3.88 8.10 -10.62
C GLU A 336 2.65 8.99 -10.96
N SER A 337 1.68 8.46 -11.71
CA SER A 337 0.45 9.19 -12.03
C SER A 337 -0.52 9.25 -10.85
N ALA A 338 -0.52 8.25 -9.96
CA ALA A 338 -1.34 8.24 -8.75
C ALA A 338 -0.89 9.33 -7.77
N CYS A 339 0.42 9.51 -7.59
CA CYS A 339 1.01 10.63 -6.85
C CYS A 339 0.55 11.99 -7.43
N SER A 340 0.63 12.16 -8.76
CA SER A 340 0.12 13.37 -9.43
C SER A 340 -1.39 13.59 -9.27
N VAL A 341 -2.20 12.53 -9.21
CA VAL A 341 -3.66 12.63 -8.97
C VAL A 341 -3.94 13.00 -7.52
N ILE A 342 -3.30 12.36 -6.55
CA ILE A 342 -3.42 12.70 -5.13
C ILE A 342 -3.10 14.18 -4.92
N ALA A 343 -1.99 14.67 -5.48
CA ALA A 343 -1.60 16.09 -5.40
C ALA A 343 -2.51 17.07 -6.15
N ARG A 344 -3.48 16.59 -6.97
CA ARG A 344 -4.53 17.42 -7.59
C ARG A 344 -5.85 17.42 -6.83
N PHE A 345 -6.16 16.34 -6.12
CA PHE A 345 -7.49 16.09 -5.54
C PHE A 345 -7.52 16.14 -4.00
N GLU A 346 -6.37 16.00 -3.34
CA GLU A 346 -6.20 16.25 -1.91
C GLU A 346 -5.49 17.60 -1.71
N PRO A 347 -6.16 18.64 -1.19
CA PRO A 347 -5.58 19.98 -1.05
C PRO A 347 -4.60 20.08 0.14
N GLU A 348 -4.63 19.12 1.05
CA GLU A 348 -3.71 19.01 2.18
C GLU A 348 -2.75 17.84 2.00
N GLY A 349 -1.57 17.93 2.60
CA GLY A 349 -0.69 16.78 2.73
C GLY A 349 -1.28 15.67 3.60
N ARG A 350 -0.70 14.47 3.49
CA ARG A 350 -1.19 13.23 4.11
C ARG A 350 -0.60 12.95 5.49
N GLY A 351 0.41 13.72 5.91
CA GLY A 351 1.23 13.43 7.08
C GLY A 351 1.74 12.00 7.05
N TYR A 352 1.44 11.24 8.10
CA TYR A 352 1.77 9.82 8.17
C TYR A 352 0.77 8.89 7.46
N TYR A 353 -0.43 9.34 7.05
CA TYR A 353 -1.39 8.47 6.33
C TYR A 353 -0.77 7.94 5.03
N SER A 354 -0.96 6.65 4.73
CA SER A 354 -0.34 5.91 3.63
C SER A 354 1.19 5.83 3.66
N GLY A 355 1.83 6.39 4.68
CA GLY A 355 3.25 6.27 4.98
C GLY A 355 3.62 4.88 5.53
N VAL A 356 4.79 4.78 6.17
CA VAL A 356 5.36 3.49 6.61
C VAL A 356 5.92 3.60 8.03
N ALA A 357 5.58 2.65 8.90
CA ALA A 357 6.35 2.41 10.12
C ALA A 357 7.28 1.20 9.88
N ALA A 358 8.59 1.40 10.00
CA ALA A 358 9.61 0.39 9.69
C ALA A 358 10.53 0.14 10.88
N LEU A 359 10.47 -1.06 11.44
CA LEU A 359 11.35 -1.55 12.49
C LEU A 359 12.55 -2.24 11.84
N VAL A 360 13.75 -1.69 12.06
CA VAL A 360 15.01 -2.15 11.46
C VAL A 360 15.96 -2.62 12.56
N GLY A 361 16.72 -3.69 12.28
CA GLY A 361 17.65 -4.27 13.24
C GLY A 361 18.58 -5.32 12.63
N ARG A 362 18.94 -6.30 13.46
CA ARG A 362 19.82 -7.43 13.15
C ARG A 362 19.33 -8.76 13.71
N ARG A 363 19.65 -9.83 12.99
CA ARG A 363 19.51 -11.22 13.45
C ARG A 363 20.63 -12.08 12.86
N ALA A 364 21.38 -12.77 13.70
CA ALA A 364 22.67 -13.38 13.36
C ALA A 364 23.64 -12.42 12.63
N GLY A 365 23.62 -11.14 12.99
CA GLY A 365 24.40 -10.06 12.36
C GLY A 365 23.86 -9.56 11.00
N GLU A 366 22.97 -10.32 10.32
CA GLU A 366 22.32 -9.90 9.08
C GLU A 366 21.23 -8.85 9.33
N ARG A 367 21.08 -7.90 8.40
CA ARG A 367 20.08 -6.83 8.45
C ARG A 367 18.66 -7.39 8.34
N THR A 368 17.84 -7.07 9.33
CA THR A 368 16.39 -7.35 9.33
C THR A 368 15.58 -6.06 9.22
N MET A 369 14.40 -6.16 8.63
CA MET A 369 13.39 -5.10 8.63
C MET A 369 12.00 -5.73 8.63
N ASP A 370 11.08 -5.15 9.39
CA ASP A 370 9.64 -5.43 9.30
C ASP A 370 8.92 -4.09 9.23
N SER A 371 7.89 -3.94 8.39
CA SER A 371 7.22 -2.65 8.23
C SER A 371 5.76 -2.75 7.85
N ALA A 372 4.95 -1.87 8.46
CA ALA A 372 3.52 -1.75 8.24
C ALA A 372 3.18 -0.46 7.49
N ILE A 373 2.13 -0.50 6.67
CA ILE A 373 1.57 0.71 6.06
C ILE A 373 0.78 1.47 7.11
N LEU A 374 0.96 2.79 7.19
CA LEU A 374 0.27 3.67 8.14
C LEU A 374 -1.14 4.01 7.62
N ILE A 375 -2.02 3.02 7.73
CA ILE A 375 -3.48 3.09 7.58
C ILE A 375 -4.13 2.54 8.85
N ARG A 376 -5.42 2.79 9.07
CA ARG A 376 -6.13 2.38 10.30
C ARG A 376 -5.36 2.84 11.55
N THR A 377 -4.93 4.10 11.52
CA THR A 377 -4.00 4.71 12.46
C THR A 377 -4.54 6.09 12.84
N MET A 378 -4.63 6.36 14.13
CA MET A 378 -4.85 7.69 14.68
C MET A 378 -3.51 8.42 14.82
N ASP A 379 -3.44 9.64 14.31
CA ASP A 379 -2.34 10.58 14.52
C ASP A 379 -2.84 11.66 15.50
N ILE A 380 -2.21 11.77 16.67
CA ILE A 380 -2.73 12.53 17.81
C ILE A 380 -1.65 13.47 18.36
N ASP A 381 -1.94 14.75 18.46
CA ASP A 381 -1.03 15.76 19.02
C ASP A 381 -1.02 15.79 20.57
N ARG A 382 -0.12 16.59 21.14
CA ARG A 382 0.01 16.79 22.59
C ARG A 382 -1.26 17.36 23.25
N ALA A 383 -2.11 18.08 22.50
CA ALA A 383 -3.36 18.66 22.97
C ALA A 383 -4.59 17.74 22.75
N GLY A 384 -4.37 16.53 22.25
CA GLY A 384 -5.43 15.56 21.95
C GLY A 384 -6.24 15.88 20.70
N ALA A 385 -5.75 16.71 19.79
CA ALA A 385 -6.32 16.81 18.45
C ALA A 385 -5.99 15.52 17.69
N LEU A 386 -7.04 14.84 17.21
CA LEU A 386 -6.99 13.57 16.50
C LEU A 386 -7.22 13.82 15.01
N ARG A 387 -6.32 13.30 14.15
CA ARG A 387 -6.53 13.09 12.72
C ARG A 387 -6.55 11.58 12.43
N LEU A 388 -7.56 11.10 11.72
CA LEU A 388 -7.70 9.71 11.28
C LEU A 388 -7.94 9.67 9.77
N GLY A 389 -6.85 9.51 9.02
CA GLY A 389 -6.90 9.37 7.56
C GLY A 389 -7.46 8.01 7.14
N VAL A 390 -8.46 8.04 6.26
CA VAL A 390 -9.05 6.85 5.64
C VAL A 390 -9.32 7.09 4.15
N GLY A 391 -9.22 6.04 3.35
CA GLY A 391 -9.38 6.13 1.90
C GLY A 391 -10.02 4.90 1.28
N ALA A 392 -10.46 5.06 0.04
CA ALA A 392 -11.10 4.02 -0.75
C ALA A 392 -10.44 3.90 -2.13
N THR A 393 -10.40 2.67 -2.66
CA THR A 393 -9.69 2.35 -3.90
C THR A 393 -10.65 2.54 -5.07
N LEU A 394 -10.60 3.71 -5.68
CA LEU A 394 -11.47 4.11 -6.78
C LEU A 394 -11.08 3.32 -8.03
N VAL A 395 -12.01 2.52 -8.53
CA VAL A 395 -11.90 1.79 -9.80
C VAL A 395 -12.95 2.33 -10.78
N ARG A 396 -12.81 2.03 -12.08
CA ARG A 396 -13.72 2.53 -13.12
C ARG A 396 -15.22 2.36 -12.80
N ASP A 397 -15.57 1.25 -12.18
CA ASP A 397 -16.96 0.84 -11.94
C ASP A 397 -17.38 1.10 -10.46
N SER A 398 -16.66 1.95 -9.71
CA SER A 398 -16.96 2.39 -8.33
C SER A 398 -18.24 3.24 -8.24
N ASP A 399 -19.05 3.05 -7.19
CA ASP A 399 -20.13 3.97 -6.83
C ASP A 399 -19.65 5.02 -5.81
N PRO A 400 -19.70 6.33 -6.13
CA PRO A 400 -19.14 7.37 -5.26
C PRO A 400 -19.71 7.44 -3.83
N MET A 401 -20.96 7.05 -3.61
CA MET A 401 -21.56 7.02 -2.27
C MET A 401 -21.18 5.76 -1.50
N ALA A 402 -21.00 4.63 -2.19
CA ALA A 402 -20.43 3.41 -1.59
C ALA A 402 -18.99 3.64 -1.11
N GLU A 403 -18.15 4.35 -1.87
CA GLU A 403 -16.78 4.70 -1.43
C GLU A 403 -16.79 5.62 -0.19
N ALA A 404 -17.77 6.54 -0.09
CA ALA A 404 -17.99 7.34 1.11
C ALA A 404 -18.43 6.46 2.31
N ALA A 405 -19.33 5.51 2.09
CA ALA A 405 -19.74 4.55 3.12
C ALA A 405 -18.59 3.64 3.57
N GLU A 406 -17.71 3.23 2.66
CA GLU A 406 -16.55 2.40 2.99
C GLU A 406 -15.50 3.17 3.81
N THR A 407 -15.20 4.43 3.49
CA THR A 407 -14.28 5.25 4.32
C THR A 407 -14.81 5.41 5.75
N ARG A 408 -16.14 5.59 5.93
CA ARG A 408 -16.77 5.55 7.25
C ARG A 408 -16.55 4.19 7.95
N ALA A 409 -16.81 3.07 7.28
CA ALA A 409 -16.65 1.74 7.86
C ALA A 409 -15.18 1.45 8.25
N LYS A 410 -14.22 1.91 7.44
CA LYS A 410 -12.77 1.81 7.72
C LYS A 410 -12.37 2.58 8.99
N ALA A 411 -12.94 3.75 9.23
CA ALA A 411 -12.71 4.57 10.43
C ALA A 411 -13.43 4.04 11.68
N ALA A 412 -14.69 3.59 11.52
CA ALA A 412 -15.58 3.22 12.63
C ALA A 412 -14.98 2.18 13.59
N GLY A 413 -14.22 1.20 13.08
CA GLY A 413 -13.57 0.18 13.91
C GLY A 413 -12.57 0.75 14.94
N LEU A 414 -11.84 1.82 14.60
CA LEU A 414 -10.93 2.49 15.53
C LEU A 414 -11.66 3.48 16.45
N LEU A 415 -12.66 4.20 15.92
CA LEU A 415 -13.44 5.17 16.69
C LEU A 415 -14.31 4.49 17.77
N ALA A 416 -14.89 3.33 17.46
CA ALA A 416 -15.65 2.53 18.43
C ALA A 416 -14.79 2.06 19.62
N ALA A 417 -13.50 1.80 19.40
CA ALA A 417 -12.57 1.47 20.47
C ALA A 417 -12.29 2.67 21.40
N VAL A 418 -12.53 3.93 20.99
CA VAL A 418 -12.39 5.08 21.89
C VAL A 418 -13.52 5.07 22.91
N ALA A 419 -14.78 4.99 22.44
CA ALA A 419 -15.98 5.13 23.26
C ALA A 419 -16.34 3.91 24.12
N GLY A 420 -15.76 2.73 23.84
CA GLY A 420 -16.08 1.48 24.54
C GLY A 420 -15.41 1.36 25.91
N ALA A 421 -16.14 1.70 26.98
CA ALA A 421 -15.72 1.44 28.37
C ALA A 421 -16.14 0.05 28.90
N ALA A 422 -17.04 -0.65 28.21
CA ALA A 422 -17.70 -1.88 28.71
C ALA A 422 -16.99 -3.20 28.36
N ASP A 423 -15.92 -3.16 27.56
CA ASP A 423 -15.32 -4.34 26.92
C ASP A 423 -13.94 -4.74 27.48
N GLU A 424 -13.56 -4.30 28.69
CA GLU A 424 -12.23 -4.62 29.25
C GLU A 424 -12.08 -6.11 29.62
N ASP A 425 -13.16 -6.74 30.13
CA ASP A 425 -13.21 -8.17 30.45
C ASP A 425 -13.36 -9.09 29.21
N VAL A 426 -13.42 -8.50 28.00
CA VAL A 426 -13.46 -9.28 26.75
C VAL A 426 -12.08 -9.85 26.47
N SER A 427 -11.95 -11.17 26.60
CA SER A 427 -10.78 -11.93 26.13
C SER A 427 -10.50 -11.67 24.64
N PRO A 428 -9.23 -11.56 24.22
CA PRO A 428 -8.88 -11.40 22.80
C PRO A 428 -9.54 -12.46 21.90
N PRO A 429 -9.85 -12.14 20.62
CA PRO A 429 -10.76 -12.92 19.76
C PRO A 429 -10.20 -14.25 19.22
N ALA A 430 -9.34 -14.94 19.98
CA ALA A 430 -8.80 -16.26 19.67
C ALA A 430 -9.89 -17.30 19.32
N ALA A 431 -11.05 -17.25 20.01
CA ALA A 431 -12.18 -18.13 19.74
C ALA A 431 -12.78 -17.94 18.33
N LYS A 432 -12.89 -16.69 17.85
CA LYS A 432 -13.39 -16.39 16.49
C LYS A 432 -12.33 -16.63 15.41
N ALA A 433 -11.07 -16.28 15.68
CA ALA A 433 -9.95 -16.58 14.79
C ALA A 433 -9.90 -18.09 14.47
N GLY A 434 -10.00 -18.95 15.49
CA GLY A 434 -10.03 -20.41 15.33
C GLY A 434 -11.23 -20.98 14.56
N HIS A 435 -12.28 -20.21 14.24
CA HIS A 435 -13.34 -20.61 13.30
C HIS A 435 -12.98 -20.24 11.85
N GLY A 436 -12.58 -18.98 11.62
CA GLY A 436 -12.12 -18.54 10.29
C GLY A 436 -10.95 -19.37 9.76
N ASP A 437 -10.02 -19.74 10.65
CA ASP A 437 -8.88 -20.60 10.33
C ASP A 437 -9.28 -22.03 9.93
N ARG A 438 -10.45 -22.52 10.40
CA ARG A 438 -11.00 -23.82 9.96
C ARG A 438 -11.66 -23.71 8.58
N LEU A 439 -12.39 -22.62 8.31
CA LEU A 439 -12.98 -22.36 6.98
C LEU A 439 -11.90 -22.22 5.90
N ALA A 440 -10.85 -21.44 6.15
CA ALA A 440 -9.72 -21.26 5.23
C ALA A 440 -8.95 -22.57 4.92
N ARG A 441 -9.12 -23.62 5.74
CA ARG A 441 -8.51 -24.95 5.56
C ARG A 441 -9.42 -25.94 4.83
N LEU A 442 -10.70 -25.63 4.58
CA LEU A 442 -11.64 -26.52 3.88
C LEU A 442 -11.14 -26.87 2.47
N PRO A 443 -11.30 -28.12 1.99
CA PRO A 443 -10.81 -28.53 0.67
C PRO A 443 -11.35 -27.67 -0.48
N SER A 444 -12.65 -27.33 -0.46
CA SER A 444 -13.32 -26.48 -1.45
C SER A 444 -12.74 -25.05 -1.49
N VAL A 445 -12.58 -24.43 -0.32
CA VAL A 445 -12.01 -23.08 -0.17
C VAL A 445 -10.56 -23.04 -0.65
N ARG A 446 -9.78 -24.06 -0.30
CA ARG A 446 -8.39 -24.21 -0.77
C ARG A 446 -8.31 -24.46 -2.28
N GLU A 447 -9.25 -25.22 -2.85
CA GLU A 447 -9.31 -25.42 -4.30
C GLU A 447 -9.66 -24.12 -5.04
N ALA A 448 -10.67 -23.38 -4.56
CA ALA A 448 -11.05 -22.08 -5.12
C ALA A 448 -9.88 -21.07 -5.07
N LEU A 449 -9.14 -21.01 -3.97
CA LEU A 449 -7.89 -20.24 -3.88
C LEU A 449 -6.85 -20.69 -4.90
N VAL A 450 -6.63 -22.00 -5.07
CA VAL A 450 -5.67 -22.52 -6.06
C VAL A 450 -6.10 -22.18 -7.50
N ARG A 451 -7.39 -22.26 -7.83
CA ARG A 451 -7.93 -21.90 -9.16
C ARG A 451 -7.70 -20.43 -9.52
N ARG A 452 -7.66 -19.50 -8.54
CA ARG A 452 -7.24 -18.10 -8.78
C ARG A 452 -5.79 -17.95 -9.31
N ASN A 453 -4.96 -18.99 -9.29
CA ASN A 453 -3.65 -18.96 -9.97
C ASN A 453 -3.70 -19.30 -11.47
N GLU A 454 -4.79 -19.88 -12.00
CA GLU A 454 -4.90 -20.29 -13.41
C GLU A 454 -4.65 -19.16 -14.45
N PRO A 455 -5.11 -17.90 -14.27
CA PRO A 455 -4.81 -16.82 -15.20
C PRO A 455 -3.40 -16.23 -15.04
N LEU A 456 -2.68 -16.53 -13.95
CA LEU A 456 -1.36 -15.96 -13.69
C LEU A 456 -0.28 -16.64 -14.54
N ALA A 457 0.67 -15.84 -15.04
CA ALA A 457 1.78 -16.37 -15.81
C ALA A 457 2.68 -17.28 -14.93
N PRO A 458 2.91 -18.56 -15.29
CA PRO A 458 3.69 -19.49 -14.46
C PRO A 458 5.11 -19.04 -14.13
N PHE A 459 5.66 -18.11 -14.93
CA PHE A 459 6.89 -17.39 -14.65
C PHE A 459 6.91 -16.77 -13.24
N TRP A 460 5.83 -16.11 -12.81
CA TRP A 460 5.78 -15.43 -11.51
C TRP A 460 5.64 -16.39 -10.33
N LEU A 461 4.92 -17.50 -10.50
CA LEU A 461 4.74 -18.54 -9.48
C LEU A 461 6.02 -19.39 -9.27
N THR A 462 6.79 -19.58 -10.35
CA THR A 462 8.04 -20.34 -10.37
C THR A 462 9.15 -19.60 -9.62
N ASP A 463 9.92 -20.34 -8.81
CA ASP A 463 11.13 -19.85 -8.13
C ASP A 463 12.10 -19.14 -9.09
N PRO A 464 12.70 -17.99 -8.74
CA PRO A 464 13.57 -17.24 -9.64
C PRO A 464 14.80 -18.00 -10.15
N GLY A 465 15.38 -18.90 -9.36
CA GLY A 465 16.47 -19.78 -9.80
C GLY A 465 15.98 -20.84 -10.79
N ALA A 466 14.81 -21.41 -10.57
CA ALA A 466 14.19 -22.36 -11.51
C ALA A 466 13.79 -21.71 -12.85
N ARG A 467 13.55 -20.39 -12.90
CA ARG A 467 13.31 -19.64 -14.16
C ARG A 467 14.50 -19.67 -15.11
N SER A 468 15.72 -19.90 -14.63
CA SER A 468 16.94 -19.82 -15.43
C SER A 468 17.30 -21.10 -16.19
N THR A 469 16.32 -21.80 -16.78
CA THR A 469 16.57 -22.89 -17.74
C THR A 469 16.79 -22.31 -19.16
N PRO A 470 18.04 -22.25 -19.68
CA PRO A 470 18.29 -21.71 -21.01
C PRO A 470 17.74 -22.66 -22.08
N ARG A 471 16.68 -22.26 -22.78
CA ARG A 471 16.23 -22.98 -23.99
C ARG A 471 17.37 -23.02 -25.02
N PRO A 472 17.89 -24.20 -25.42
CA PRO A 472 19.11 -24.30 -26.22
C PRO A 472 19.13 -23.46 -27.50
N VAL A 473 17.97 -23.32 -28.15
CA VAL A 473 17.71 -22.51 -29.36
C VAL A 473 18.15 -21.04 -29.25
N PHE A 474 18.35 -20.51 -28.03
CA PHE A 474 18.83 -19.14 -27.79
C PHE A 474 20.18 -19.05 -27.04
N GLY A 475 20.82 -20.19 -26.74
CA GLY A 475 22.12 -20.27 -26.09
C GLY A 475 23.26 -19.89 -27.03
N GLY A 476 23.51 -18.58 -27.20
CA GLY A 476 24.62 -18.07 -28.03
C GLY A 476 24.47 -16.63 -28.52
N ALA A 477 23.27 -16.04 -28.42
CA ALA A 477 23.09 -14.63 -28.75
C ALA A 477 23.62 -13.73 -27.59
N PRO A 478 24.63 -12.86 -27.80
CA PRO A 478 25.14 -12.01 -26.74
C PRO A 478 24.06 -11.04 -26.25
N ARG A 479 23.79 -11.06 -24.94
CA ARG A 479 22.95 -10.06 -24.28
C ARG A 479 23.71 -8.72 -24.31
N PRO A 480 23.09 -7.60 -24.72
CA PRO A 480 23.75 -6.30 -24.63
C PRO A 480 23.93 -5.92 -23.15
N ASP A 481 25.17 -5.67 -22.75
CA ASP A 481 25.45 -5.05 -21.45
C ASP A 481 24.85 -3.63 -21.42
N HIS A 482 24.21 -3.31 -20.29
CA HIS A 482 23.56 -2.03 -20.04
C HIS A 482 24.37 -1.14 -19.06
N ARG A 483 25.50 -1.60 -18.52
CA ARG A 483 26.32 -0.87 -17.52
C ARG A 483 27.27 0.21 -18.08
N ARG A 484 27.15 0.62 -19.35
CA ARG A 484 28.01 1.70 -19.93
C ARG A 484 27.23 2.83 -20.60
N ARG A 485 26.80 3.80 -19.77
CA ARG A 485 26.57 5.23 -20.11
C ARG A 485 26.35 6.03 -18.81
N GLY A 486 27.45 6.37 -18.13
CA GLY A 486 27.45 7.48 -17.16
C GLY A 486 27.59 8.83 -17.88
N PRO A 487 27.46 9.97 -17.16
CA PRO A 487 27.70 11.30 -17.71
C PRO A 487 29.17 11.56 -18.07
N LEU A 488 29.43 12.68 -18.75
CA LEU A 488 30.76 13.25 -18.98
C LEU A 488 30.85 14.62 -18.27
N HIS A 489 32.09 15.09 -18.05
CA HIS A 489 32.53 16.18 -17.15
C HIS A 489 32.66 15.73 -15.66
N GLY A 490 33.71 16.11 -14.93
CA GLY A 490 34.87 16.97 -15.24
C GLY A 490 36.17 16.56 -14.50
N ASP A 491 37.24 17.34 -14.67
CA ASP A 491 38.62 17.00 -14.31
C ASP A 491 38.92 16.77 -12.81
N GLY A 492 39.95 15.94 -12.54
CA GLY A 492 40.56 15.77 -11.23
C GLY A 492 41.81 14.87 -11.30
N ARG A 493 42.98 15.36 -10.87
CA ARG A 493 44.25 14.62 -10.90
C ARG A 493 44.42 13.74 -9.66
N HIS A 494 45.04 12.56 -9.80
CA HIS A 494 46.35 12.20 -9.19
C HIS A 494 46.75 10.77 -9.58
N ALA A 495 48.01 10.37 -9.32
CA ALA A 495 48.60 9.13 -9.86
C ALA A 495 49.59 8.42 -8.92
N ALA A 496 49.51 7.09 -8.90
CA ALA A 496 50.53 6.10 -8.52
C ALA A 496 50.12 4.77 -9.22
N ALA A 497 50.93 3.98 -9.96
CA ALA A 497 52.34 3.56 -9.90
C ALA A 497 52.50 2.13 -9.31
N GLY A 498 53.24 1.25 -10.01
CA GLY A 498 53.34 -0.20 -9.71
C GLY A 498 52.67 -1.07 -10.80
N ALA A 499 53.22 -1.29 -12.00
CA ALA A 499 54.53 -1.82 -12.43
C ALA A 499 54.61 -3.37 -12.43
N GLY A 500 54.81 -3.95 -13.63
CA GLY A 500 54.92 -5.40 -13.85
C GLY A 500 55.02 -5.77 -15.35
N LEU A 501 56.25 -6.01 -15.84
CA LEU A 501 56.56 -6.45 -17.22
C LEU A 501 56.55 -8.00 -17.28
N ARG A 502 56.47 -8.74 -18.39
CA ARG A 502 56.89 -8.59 -19.83
C ARG A 502 55.88 -9.39 -20.70
N GLY A 503 55.85 -9.41 -22.04
CA GLY A 503 56.62 -8.75 -23.11
C GLY A 503 56.69 -9.65 -24.36
N GLY A 504 56.32 -9.17 -25.56
CA GLY A 504 56.35 -9.96 -26.81
C GLY A 504 55.84 -9.18 -28.04
N GLY A 505 56.53 -9.30 -29.18
CA GLY A 505 56.36 -8.46 -30.39
C GLY A 505 55.45 -9.03 -31.51
N PRO A 506 55.28 -8.29 -32.63
CA PRO A 506 54.11 -8.39 -33.52
C PRO A 506 54.35 -9.20 -34.82
N PRO A 507 53.32 -9.37 -35.67
CA PRO A 507 53.21 -8.44 -36.80
C PRO A 507 51.78 -7.93 -37.11
N VAL A 508 51.67 -7.04 -38.10
CA VAL A 508 50.47 -6.26 -38.45
C VAL A 508 49.77 -6.81 -39.71
N ARG A 509 48.42 -6.95 -39.71
CA ARG A 509 47.54 -6.46 -40.81
C ARG A 509 46.01 -6.65 -40.61
N ARG A 510 45.29 -5.65 -41.14
CA ARG A 510 43.88 -5.62 -41.63
C ARG A 510 42.76 -6.09 -40.69
N GLY A 511 41.85 -5.16 -40.37
CA GLY A 511 40.70 -5.42 -39.51
C GLY A 511 39.49 -6.06 -40.20
N LEU A 512 38.75 -6.85 -39.42
CA LEU A 512 37.41 -7.36 -39.73
C LEU A 512 36.41 -6.77 -38.71
N ARG A 513 35.35 -6.11 -39.20
CA ARG A 513 34.28 -5.60 -38.32
C ARG A 513 33.44 -6.78 -37.80
N ALA A 514 33.57 -7.09 -36.52
CA ALA A 514 32.79 -8.15 -35.86
C ALA A 514 31.28 -7.88 -35.98
N ALA A 515 30.55 -8.80 -36.63
CA ALA A 515 29.11 -8.69 -36.89
C ALA A 515 28.23 -9.14 -35.71
N GLY A 516 28.60 -8.80 -34.47
CA GLY A 516 27.88 -9.17 -33.25
C GLY A 516 26.78 -8.18 -32.89
N ALA A 517 25.52 -8.45 -33.28
CA ALA A 517 24.38 -7.59 -32.94
C ALA A 517 23.09 -8.38 -32.69
N GLY A 518 22.84 -8.72 -31.42
CA GLY A 518 21.61 -9.38 -30.97
C GLY A 518 20.33 -8.53 -31.11
N PRO A 519 19.14 -9.13 -30.92
CA PRO A 519 17.86 -8.45 -31.10
C PRO A 519 17.62 -7.38 -30.03
N ARG A 520 17.42 -6.13 -30.45
CA ARG A 520 17.13 -5.00 -29.56
C ARG A 520 15.66 -5.01 -29.12
N ARG A 521 15.40 -5.09 -27.81
CA ARG A 521 14.12 -4.68 -27.22
C ARG A 521 14.11 -3.15 -26.99
N ARG A 522 12.92 -2.53 -27.04
CA ARG A 522 12.65 -1.22 -26.43
C ARG A 522 11.67 -1.43 -25.26
N ARG A 523 11.89 -0.77 -24.12
CA ARG A 523 10.87 -0.66 -23.07
C ARG A 523 9.71 0.23 -23.57
N PRO A 524 8.45 -0.02 -23.16
CA PRO A 524 7.45 1.04 -23.14
C PRO A 524 7.84 2.08 -22.06
N GLY A 525 7.35 3.29 -22.23
CA GLY A 525 7.42 4.38 -21.26
C GLY A 525 6.46 5.48 -21.71
N PRO A 526 5.92 6.29 -20.79
CA PRO A 526 4.97 7.33 -21.15
C PRO A 526 5.64 8.34 -22.09
N ARG A 527 4.96 8.63 -23.22
CA ARG A 527 5.26 9.77 -24.07
C ARG A 527 3.94 10.39 -24.52
N ARG A 528 3.77 11.67 -24.20
CA ARG A 528 2.61 12.47 -24.63
C ARG A 528 2.40 12.31 -26.13
N SER A 529 1.18 11.96 -26.53
CA SER A 529 0.75 12.00 -27.92
C SER A 529 0.66 13.44 -28.39
N ALA A 530 1.64 13.89 -29.17
CA ALA A 530 1.58 15.20 -29.80
C ALA A 530 0.46 15.21 -30.87
N GLY A 531 -0.67 15.82 -30.53
CA GLY A 531 -1.70 16.21 -31.50
C GLY A 531 -1.21 17.35 -32.40
N PRO A 532 -1.93 17.66 -33.49
CA PRO A 532 -1.63 18.84 -34.31
C PRO A 532 -1.78 20.11 -33.47
N ARG A 533 -0.85 21.05 -33.62
CA ARG A 533 -0.91 22.34 -32.92
C ARG A 533 -2.08 23.19 -33.45
N PRO A 534 -2.91 23.79 -32.59
CA PRO A 534 -3.71 24.94 -32.97
C PRO A 534 -2.81 26.11 -33.41
N ARG A 535 -3.39 27.09 -34.10
CA ARG A 535 -2.73 28.39 -34.33
C ARG A 535 -2.91 29.24 -33.06
N GLU A 536 -1.84 29.89 -32.62
CA GLU A 536 -1.88 30.85 -31.51
C GLU A 536 -2.08 32.26 -32.06
N ASP A 537 -3.31 32.78 -32.00
CA ASP A 537 -3.54 34.21 -32.16
C ASP A 537 -3.05 34.95 -30.91
N ARG A 538 -2.25 36.00 -31.12
CA ARG A 538 -1.59 36.76 -30.04
C ARG A 538 -2.27 38.12 -29.82
N HIS A 539 -2.92 38.30 -28.68
CA HIS A 539 -3.12 39.64 -28.10
C HIS A 539 -2.89 39.64 -26.56
N PRO A 540 -2.52 40.77 -25.95
CA PRO A 540 -1.66 40.72 -24.76
C PRO A 540 -2.33 41.09 -23.42
N VAL A 541 -1.82 40.43 -22.37
CA VAL A 541 -1.43 40.96 -21.04
C VAL A 541 -2.31 42.05 -20.40
N ARG A 542 -2.85 41.72 -19.21
CA ARG A 542 -2.81 42.63 -18.04
C ARG A 542 -2.79 41.82 -16.74
N GLY A 543 -1.79 42.09 -15.89
CA GLY A 543 -1.72 41.61 -14.51
C GLY A 543 -1.65 42.80 -13.56
N HIS A 544 -2.25 42.66 -12.37
CA HIS A 544 -2.16 43.67 -11.31
C HIS A 544 -1.31 43.16 -10.14
N ARG A 545 -0.25 43.92 -9.83
CA ARG A 545 0.26 44.13 -8.48
C ARG A 545 0.43 45.63 -8.29
N ALA A 546 0.19 46.12 -7.07
CA ALA A 546 0.23 47.54 -6.75
C ALA A 546 1.37 47.85 -5.77
N ALA A 547 2.12 48.92 -6.06
CA ALA A 547 2.95 49.68 -5.13
C ALA A 547 3.15 51.09 -5.74
N PRO A 548 3.22 52.18 -4.96
CA PRO A 548 3.14 53.55 -5.48
C PRO A 548 4.50 54.25 -5.66
N GLY A 549 4.54 55.30 -6.51
CA GLY A 549 5.67 56.22 -6.65
C GLY A 549 5.42 57.31 -7.70
N ALA A 550 5.45 58.59 -7.29
CA ALA A 550 5.05 59.75 -8.09
C ALA A 550 5.97 60.10 -9.28
N GLY A 551 5.44 60.79 -10.30
CA GLY A 551 6.24 61.44 -11.36
C GLY A 551 5.45 61.82 -12.63
N HIS A 552 5.28 63.12 -12.89
CA HIS A 552 4.64 63.72 -14.08
C HIS A 552 5.69 64.61 -14.82
N PRO A 553 5.48 65.08 -16.07
CA PRO A 553 5.38 64.31 -17.33
C PRO A 553 6.16 65.00 -18.51
N VAL A 554 5.69 64.83 -19.77
CA VAL A 554 5.99 65.59 -21.03
C VAL A 554 7.05 64.98 -21.98
N PRO A 555 6.86 65.00 -23.34
CA PRO A 555 7.51 64.06 -24.27
C PRO A 555 8.18 64.74 -25.52
N LEU A 556 8.13 64.05 -26.69
CA LEU A 556 8.68 64.38 -28.04
C LEU A 556 10.09 63.81 -28.28
N ARG A 557 10.51 63.39 -29.50
CA ARG A 557 9.91 63.51 -30.85
C ARG A 557 10.37 62.35 -31.77
N LEU A 558 9.60 62.03 -32.83
CA LEU A 558 10.06 61.24 -33.99
C LEU A 558 10.77 62.14 -35.02
N PRO A 559 11.60 61.59 -35.92
CA PRO A 559 11.13 61.34 -37.29
C PRO A 559 11.52 59.96 -37.87
N GLY A 560 11.15 59.69 -39.13
CA GLY A 560 11.15 58.38 -39.79
C GLY A 560 12.25 58.12 -40.86
N PRO A 561 12.00 57.21 -41.83
CA PRO A 561 13.02 56.51 -42.64
C PRO A 561 13.26 57.15 -44.03
N PRO A 562 14.13 56.56 -44.90
CA PRO A 562 13.69 55.50 -45.84
C PRO A 562 14.73 54.40 -46.12
N GLY A 563 14.34 53.31 -46.82
CA GLY A 563 15.27 52.31 -47.39
C GLY A 563 14.63 50.97 -47.78
N ALA A 564 14.86 50.51 -49.01
CA ALA A 564 14.25 49.35 -49.68
C ALA A 564 15.22 48.85 -50.78
N GLU A 565 15.16 47.67 -51.43
CA GLU A 565 14.31 46.44 -51.44
C GLU A 565 15.10 45.36 -52.27
N PRO A 566 14.62 44.14 -52.64
CA PRO A 566 13.43 43.35 -52.24
C PRO A 566 13.74 41.84 -51.96
N ASP A 567 12.66 41.05 -51.90
CA ASP A 567 12.52 39.60 -51.69
C ASP A 567 13.25 38.66 -52.70
N THR A 568 13.66 37.45 -52.25
CA THR A 568 13.85 36.25 -53.09
C THR A 568 13.61 34.95 -52.28
N GLY A 569 12.82 34.02 -52.85
CA GLY A 569 12.44 32.75 -52.22
C GLY A 569 13.37 31.54 -52.49
N PRO A 570 13.17 30.40 -51.79
CA PRO A 570 14.04 29.21 -51.88
C PRO A 570 13.77 28.33 -53.11
N GLY A 571 14.85 27.82 -53.71
CA GLY A 571 14.83 27.02 -54.96
C GLY A 571 14.49 25.52 -54.81
N PRO A 572 14.34 24.80 -55.96
CA PRO A 572 13.83 23.43 -56.03
C PRO A 572 14.88 22.32 -55.75
N GLY A 573 14.38 21.10 -55.51
CA GLY A 573 15.19 19.91 -55.19
C GLY A 573 15.72 19.10 -56.40
N PRO A 574 16.63 18.14 -56.16
CA PRO A 574 17.35 17.40 -57.22
C PRO A 574 16.56 16.20 -57.82
N PRO A 575 16.91 15.76 -59.05
CA PRO A 575 16.21 14.70 -59.78
C PRO A 575 16.60 13.25 -59.37
N PRO A 576 15.81 12.23 -59.74
CA PRO A 576 16.07 10.82 -59.41
C PRO A 576 17.02 10.14 -60.43
N GLY A 577 18.02 9.38 -59.97
CA GLY A 577 18.97 8.76 -60.91
C GLY A 577 20.06 7.83 -60.36
N ALA A 578 19.77 6.94 -59.40
CA ALA A 578 20.69 5.83 -59.07
C ALA A 578 19.99 4.66 -58.35
N GLN A 579 20.08 3.45 -58.91
CA GLN A 579 19.92 2.22 -58.11
C GLN A 579 21.27 1.86 -57.46
N PRO A 580 21.25 1.39 -56.20
CA PRO A 580 22.17 0.34 -55.80
C PRO A 580 21.43 -0.83 -55.14
N GLY A 581 21.60 -2.03 -55.69
CA GLY A 581 21.07 -3.27 -55.12
C GLY A 581 21.66 -3.54 -53.73
N ARG A 582 20.87 -3.34 -52.68
CA ARG A 582 21.16 -3.86 -51.33
C ARG A 582 19.93 -4.53 -50.75
N ALA A 583 19.97 -5.87 -50.70
CA ALA A 583 18.93 -6.67 -50.06
C ALA A 583 18.67 -6.18 -48.64
N ALA A 584 17.44 -5.71 -48.38
CA ALA A 584 17.03 -5.19 -47.09
C ALA A 584 17.03 -6.32 -46.05
N ARG A 585 18.16 -6.47 -45.32
CA ARG A 585 18.33 -7.50 -44.28
C ARG A 585 17.23 -7.37 -43.23
N ARG A 586 16.19 -8.22 -43.34
CA ARG A 586 15.06 -8.31 -42.40
C ARG A 586 15.57 -8.74 -41.02
N ARG A 587 15.91 -7.78 -40.17
CA ARG A 587 16.27 -8.04 -38.77
C ARG A 587 14.99 -8.39 -38.00
N PRO A 588 14.95 -9.51 -37.25
CA PRO A 588 13.78 -9.85 -36.44
C PRO A 588 13.67 -8.87 -35.27
N VAL A 589 12.63 -8.04 -35.29
CA VAL A 589 12.27 -7.13 -34.18
C VAL A 589 11.00 -7.65 -33.53
N ARG A 590 11.08 -8.05 -32.25
CA ARG A 590 9.88 -8.34 -31.44
C ARG A 590 9.39 -7.04 -30.81
N LEU A 591 8.18 -6.63 -31.16
CA LEU A 591 7.51 -5.42 -30.67
C LEU A 591 6.48 -5.80 -29.60
N ALA A 592 6.45 -5.07 -28.49
CA ALA A 592 5.35 -5.12 -27.53
C ALA A 592 4.14 -4.33 -28.06
N ARG A 593 2.97 -4.46 -27.40
CA ARG A 593 1.64 -3.90 -27.78
C ARG A 593 1.71 -2.54 -28.51
N THR A 594 2.32 -1.53 -27.88
CA THR A 594 2.42 -0.15 -28.41
C THR A 594 3.25 -0.05 -29.70
N GLY A 595 4.33 -0.83 -29.80
CA GLY A 595 5.18 -0.86 -31.00
C GLY A 595 4.50 -1.56 -32.19
N LEU A 596 3.69 -2.58 -31.93
CA LEU A 596 2.87 -3.22 -32.95
C LEU A 596 1.81 -2.25 -33.50
N LEU A 597 1.16 -1.48 -32.62
CA LEU A 597 0.16 -0.47 -32.99
C LEU A 597 0.74 0.60 -33.92
N LEU A 598 1.90 1.15 -33.58
CA LEU A 598 2.65 2.09 -34.43
C LEU A 598 2.96 1.52 -35.83
N GLN A 599 3.37 0.25 -35.93
CA GLN A 599 3.68 -0.37 -37.21
C GLN A 599 2.44 -0.70 -38.06
N LEU A 600 1.26 -0.84 -37.45
CA LEU A 600 -0.02 -0.98 -38.14
C LEU A 600 -0.52 0.37 -38.68
N VAL A 601 -0.41 1.45 -37.88
CA VAL A 601 -0.70 2.83 -38.33
C VAL A 601 0.18 3.21 -39.51
N HIS A 602 1.48 2.91 -39.45
CA HIS A 602 2.43 3.16 -40.55
C HIS A 602 2.25 2.24 -41.78
N ARG A 603 1.20 1.40 -41.79
CA ARG A 603 0.80 0.51 -42.90
C ARG A 603 -0.65 0.75 -43.36
N GLY A 604 -1.26 1.87 -42.98
CA GLY A 604 -2.53 2.36 -43.54
C GLY A 604 -3.80 1.57 -43.20
N ARG A 605 -3.72 0.45 -42.47
CA ARG A 605 -4.90 -0.36 -42.13
C ARG A 605 -5.59 0.16 -40.86
N ARG A 606 -6.64 0.95 -41.05
CA ARG A 606 -7.63 1.26 -39.98
C ARG A 606 -8.67 0.13 -39.89
N HIS A 607 -8.92 -0.34 -38.68
CA HIS A 607 -10.22 -0.88 -38.28
C HIS A 607 -10.58 -0.22 -36.94
N ARG A 608 -11.81 0.31 -36.83
CA ARG A 608 -12.43 0.47 -35.51
C ARG A 608 -12.75 -0.92 -34.95
N ARG A 609 -12.62 -1.07 -33.64
CA ARG A 609 -13.23 -2.12 -32.84
C ARG A 609 -13.96 -1.44 -31.69
N ASP A 610 -15.08 -1.99 -31.28
CA ASP A 610 -15.77 -1.58 -30.06
C ASP A 610 -14.94 -1.95 -28.81
N PRO A 611 -15.14 -1.25 -27.67
CA PRO A 611 -14.21 -1.29 -26.54
C PRO A 611 -14.41 -2.52 -25.64
N GLU A 612 -13.69 -3.61 -25.93
CA GLU A 612 -13.52 -4.72 -24.98
C GLU A 612 -12.60 -4.35 -23.80
N ARG A 613 -12.90 -4.88 -22.60
CA ARG A 613 -12.18 -4.63 -21.34
C ARG A 613 -10.66 -4.87 -21.43
N PRO A 614 -9.80 -3.96 -20.92
CA PRO A 614 -8.36 -4.14 -20.89
C PRO A 614 -7.92 -5.03 -19.70
N GLY A 615 -7.79 -6.34 -19.92
CA GLY A 615 -7.19 -7.25 -18.93
C GLY A 615 -7.24 -8.72 -19.33
N ALA A 616 -8.43 -9.18 -19.75
CA ALA A 616 -8.73 -10.60 -19.92
C ALA A 616 -7.82 -11.37 -20.92
N PRO A 617 -7.37 -12.59 -20.59
CA PRO A 617 -6.69 -13.48 -21.53
C PRO A 617 -7.69 -14.04 -22.57
N ARG A 618 -7.40 -13.85 -23.87
CA ARG A 618 -8.31 -14.25 -24.97
C ARG A 618 -8.11 -15.70 -25.45
N HIS A 619 -8.41 -16.69 -24.63
CA HIS A 619 -8.56 -18.09 -25.08
C HIS A 619 -9.67 -18.84 -24.30
N GLY A 620 -10.88 -18.87 -24.86
CA GLY A 620 -11.91 -19.83 -24.47
C GLY A 620 -11.79 -21.13 -25.28
N PRO A 621 -12.20 -22.30 -24.75
CA PRO A 621 -12.11 -23.57 -25.46
C PRO A 621 -13.09 -23.65 -26.64
N HIS A 622 -12.69 -24.32 -27.72
CA HIS A 622 -13.55 -24.61 -28.86
C HIS A 622 -14.74 -25.49 -28.44
N ARG A 623 -15.96 -24.98 -28.55
CA ARG A 623 -17.18 -25.81 -28.45
C ARG A 623 -17.35 -26.63 -29.75
N PRO A 624 -17.50 -27.97 -29.69
CA PRO A 624 -17.97 -28.76 -30.81
C PRO A 624 -19.46 -28.46 -31.13
N GLY A 625 -19.89 -28.76 -32.35
CA GLY A 625 -21.18 -28.31 -32.89
C GLY A 625 -22.41 -29.01 -32.29
N ARG A 626 -23.52 -28.28 -32.19
CA ARG A 626 -24.85 -28.85 -31.87
C ARG A 626 -25.53 -29.45 -33.12
N PRO A 627 -26.08 -30.67 -33.05
CA PRO A 627 -27.01 -31.17 -34.07
C PRO A 627 -28.41 -30.52 -33.94
N ARG A 628 -29.22 -30.58 -35.01
CA ARG A 628 -30.58 -30.00 -35.09
C ARG A 628 -31.69 -31.06 -34.98
N ARG A 629 -32.66 -30.85 -34.07
CA ARG A 629 -34.08 -31.26 -34.16
C ARG A 629 -34.89 -30.16 -33.42
N ARG A 630 -35.99 -29.58 -33.92
CA ARG A 630 -37.34 -30.13 -34.23
C ARG A 630 -37.92 -30.94 -33.04
N GLY A 631 -38.97 -30.55 -32.32
CA GLY A 631 -39.75 -29.29 -32.32
C GLY A 631 -41.23 -29.55 -31.99
N ALA A 632 -41.84 -28.79 -31.07
CA ALA A 632 -43.26 -28.93 -30.69
C ALA A 632 -43.89 -27.57 -30.28
N ARG A 633 -45.22 -27.48 -30.35
CA ARG A 633 -46.09 -26.40 -29.83
C ARG A 633 -46.70 -26.89 -28.49
N ALA A 634 -47.41 -26.14 -27.64
CA ALA A 634 -48.00 -24.79 -27.64
C ALA A 634 -47.92 -24.22 -26.18
N ALA A 635 -48.57 -23.14 -25.71
CA ALA A 635 -49.60 -22.24 -26.24
C ALA A 635 -49.41 -20.79 -25.70
N ARG A 636 -50.35 -19.88 -25.98
CA ARG A 636 -50.31 -18.44 -25.59
C ARG A 636 -51.61 -18.03 -24.86
N THR A 637 -51.50 -17.10 -23.90
CA THR A 637 -52.64 -16.26 -23.44
C THR A 637 -52.16 -14.84 -23.08
N ARG A 638 -53.08 -13.86 -23.07
CA ARG A 638 -52.91 -12.45 -22.62
C ARG A 638 -53.81 -12.20 -21.37
N PHE A 639 -53.99 -11.04 -20.74
CA PHE A 639 -53.58 -9.61 -20.89
C PHE A 639 -53.66 -8.99 -19.46
N LEU A 640 -53.55 -7.69 -19.11
CA LEU A 640 -53.43 -6.39 -19.81
C LEU A 640 -52.45 -5.48 -19.00
N LEU A 641 -52.63 -4.15 -19.05
CA LEU A 641 -52.03 -3.16 -18.12
C LEU A 641 -53.04 -2.76 -17.02
N ARG A 642 -52.55 -2.25 -15.89
CA ARG A 642 -53.10 -1.02 -15.26
C ARG A 642 -52.01 -0.31 -14.43
N ALA A 643 -52.19 0.98 -14.15
CA ALA A 643 -51.21 1.84 -13.49
C ALA A 643 -51.89 3.04 -12.80
N VAL A 644 -51.14 3.78 -11.95
CA VAL A 644 -51.47 5.13 -11.42
C VAL A 644 -52.64 5.14 -10.39
N PRO A 645 -52.71 6.07 -9.40
CA PRO A 645 -52.00 7.35 -9.24
C PRO A 645 -51.19 7.59 -7.95
N SER A 646 -50.49 8.73 -7.94
CA SER A 646 -49.90 9.42 -6.77
C SER A 646 -50.93 10.32 -6.06
N GLY A 647 -50.62 10.78 -4.84
CA GLY A 647 -51.41 11.80 -4.12
C GLY A 647 -50.57 12.52 -3.05
N VAL A 648 -50.94 13.77 -2.73
CA VAL A 648 -50.25 14.68 -1.78
C VAL A 648 -51.34 15.34 -0.91
N GLY A 649 -51.06 15.63 0.37
CA GLY A 649 -51.98 16.36 1.26
C GLY A 649 -51.48 16.53 2.69
N ASP A 650 -51.54 17.77 3.19
CA ASP A 650 -50.92 18.30 4.41
C ASP A 650 -51.58 17.93 5.76
N ASP A 651 -50.73 17.81 6.79
CA ASP A 651 -50.74 18.51 8.10
C ASP A 651 -51.91 18.39 9.15
N GLN A 652 -51.54 18.72 10.41
CA GLN A 652 -52.31 19.06 11.62
C GLN A 652 -52.88 18.00 12.61
N GLU A 653 -52.22 17.97 13.78
CA GLU A 653 -52.76 18.18 15.16
C GLU A 653 -53.59 17.11 15.97
N ARG A 654 -53.03 16.81 17.16
CA ARG A 654 -53.66 16.68 18.52
C ARG A 654 -54.71 15.58 18.89
N ARG A 655 -54.17 14.46 19.41
CA ARG A 655 -54.59 13.75 20.68
C ARG A 655 -56.09 13.32 20.82
N PRO A 656 -56.64 12.96 22.03
CA PRO A 656 -56.75 11.53 22.41
C PRO A 656 -58.14 11.06 22.89
N CYS A 657 -58.38 9.73 22.93
CA CYS A 657 -59.61 9.12 23.48
C CYS A 657 -59.36 7.83 24.33
N PRO A 658 -60.34 7.33 25.10
CA PRO A 658 -60.10 6.67 26.40
C PRO A 658 -60.51 5.18 26.49
N GLY A 659 -60.44 4.58 27.70
CA GLY A 659 -60.84 3.19 27.96
C GLY A 659 -61.51 2.95 29.33
N ARG A 660 -61.87 1.69 29.65
CA ARG A 660 -62.30 1.07 30.95
C ARG A 660 -62.84 -0.36 30.67
N PRO A 661 -63.29 -1.18 31.66
CA PRO A 661 -63.10 -1.19 33.14
C PRO A 661 -62.21 -2.40 33.58
N ALA A 662 -61.71 -2.64 34.81
CA ALA A 662 -61.96 -2.23 36.21
C ALA A 662 -62.66 -3.28 37.10
N HIS A 663 -61.99 -3.70 38.20
CA HIS A 663 -62.59 -4.36 39.37
C HIS A 663 -61.82 -4.02 40.67
N ARG A 664 -62.46 -4.19 41.84
CA ARG A 664 -62.02 -3.87 43.23
C ARG A 664 -62.63 -4.91 44.19
N PRO A 665 -62.34 -4.99 45.52
CA PRO A 665 -61.96 -3.94 46.51
C PRO A 665 -60.43 -3.94 46.83
N ALA A 666 -59.81 -3.58 47.98
CA ALA A 666 -60.25 -3.21 49.35
C ALA A 666 -59.30 -2.18 50.05
N ARG A 667 -59.27 -2.17 51.40
CA ARG A 667 -58.66 -1.17 52.32
C ARG A 667 -58.73 -1.67 53.81
N PRO A 668 -58.24 -0.99 54.88
CA PRO A 668 -57.41 0.25 54.99
C PRO A 668 -56.31 0.29 56.12
N ALA A 669 -55.58 1.42 56.18
CA ALA A 669 -54.96 2.07 57.36
C ALA A 669 -53.68 1.45 58.00
N ARG A 670 -52.80 2.18 58.72
CA ARG A 670 -52.80 3.58 59.28
C ARG A 670 -51.54 4.42 58.89
N LEU A 671 -51.54 5.70 59.24
CA LEU A 671 -50.46 6.72 59.09
C LEU A 671 -50.12 7.33 60.51
N PRO A 672 -49.50 8.54 60.69
CA PRO A 672 -48.04 8.75 60.74
C PRO A 672 -47.54 9.69 61.89
N THR A 673 -46.22 9.87 62.03
CA THR A 673 -45.51 11.00 62.71
C THR A 673 -44.03 11.03 62.24
N ALA A 674 -43.20 12.09 62.39
CA ALA A 674 -43.38 13.55 62.31
C ALA A 674 -41.99 14.22 62.06
N ARG A 675 -41.96 15.46 61.55
CA ARG A 675 -40.75 16.34 61.37
C ARG A 675 -40.56 17.27 62.60
N PRO A 676 -39.54 18.18 62.72
CA PRO A 676 -38.46 18.63 61.79
C PRO A 676 -37.04 18.74 62.43
N GLY A 677 -36.04 19.30 61.72
CA GLY A 677 -34.81 19.83 62.37
C GLY A 677 -33.61 20.15 61.45
N SER A 678 -33.18 21.43 61.42
CA SER A 678 -31.89 22.00 60.94
C SER A 678 -31.84 23.47 61.42
N PRO A 679 -30.71 24.23 61.49
CA PRO A 679 -29.36 23.99 60.92
C PRO A 679 -28.17 24.28 61.91
N GLY A 680 -26.93 24.34 61.39
CA GLY A 680 -25.72 24.85 62.07
C GLY A 680 -24.97 23.80 62.90
N VAL A 681 -23.63 23.85 63.04
CA VAL A 681 -22.63 24.89 62.69
C VAL A 681 -21.71 24.44 61.56
#